data_AF-A0A1W9J3Q4-F1
#
_entry.id   AF-A0A1W9J3Q4-F1
#
_cell.length_a   1.000
_cell.length_b   1.000
_cell.length_c   1.000
_cell.angle_alpha   90.00
_cell.angle_beta   90.00
_cell.angle_gamma   90.00
#
_symmetry.space_group_name_H-M   'P 1'
#
loop_
_entity.id
_entity.type
_entity.pdbx_description
1 polymer ?
#
loop_
_entity_poly.entity_id
_entity_poly.type
_entity_poly.pdbx_seq_one_letter_code
_entity_poly.pdbx_strand_id
1 'polypeptide(L)'
;MKNILLCTLGASWAVIPEAYAFLAPEQLPLYRHHPEQAALLTSKSEAKLNPPDEIWVCTTQGDQTQKSLKQLTAWAESLSPIRLRVWQAKYTNQLASQSECELIKELIFRACLTAHQYAEGGQVVLSLAGGRKTMSADMQRAGSLFGCQALLHVISADGLPNEFREAGPDVFTQPLPAAWAALLTPLIAGQTHRSDLLDINLDGLAPIVSPEYPLPWPKAGEIAEFTHASNSLSQELTKRERDSSRLFGNYLESIGSHESHENWRSLYRLPPRRINDLRTTMLGPLHRDWLINVPKADLHRHLGGCLNLAAQRTVAAAIWENLTSREREQALTHCQSLLQKDQWPWNWPEYLASHHARSHHAAVMLLHATDQQLRQNLWQATEPRIALKDRHPQGFSAYERPGELSGSALLTHPAAIKPYAQAIIEQVVAEGLAYIELRGSPQKYGNGLNFLQCFHQAVTEVLTSLPNSDKPQIRFIIIVDRRAGKDDLQNTISMAIQAKQHMPEFIVGLDMAGDETRCQPDQVASLFTPAFEACLPITIHAGEGEAADSIWKAAYHLHADRIGHGLTINDNPNLAQRFRDRNICLELCPSSNREVVGFYDPKYPKTKGLPNYPLLPLWRDKGLPLTLCTDNPGISTTTLADEYLTAARMTNGEISQWDALAMIKQGFVHAFLPAQDKERLLKNIDAKLYCQLLEAL
;
A
#
# COMPACT_ATOMS: atom_id res chain seq x y z
N MET A 1 10.65 21.74 -7.57
CA MET A 1 9.59 21.82 -8.60
C MET A 1 9.75 23.08 -9.44
N LYS A 2 9.98 22.92 -10.75
CA LYS A 2 10.08 23.99 -11.76
C LYS A 2 9.19 23.66 -12.95
N ASN A 3 8.48 24.65 -13.48
CA ASN A 3 7.69 24.54 -14.70
C ASN A 3 8.50 25.05 -15.90
N ILE A 4 8.62 24.26 -16.95
CA ILE A 4 9.49 24.52 -18.10
C ILE A 4 8.66 24.52 -19.37
N LEU A 5 8.76 25.59 -20.16
CA LEU A 5 8.30 25.61 -21.54
C LEU A 5 9.50 25.35 -22.46
N LEU A 6 9.56 24.16 -23.06
CA LEU A 6 10.61 23.78 -24.01
C LEU A 6 10.13 24.00 -25.45
N CYS A 7 10.85 24.84 -26.18
CA CYS A 7 10.54 25.28 -27.52
C CYS A 7 11.65 24.94 -28.52
N THR A 8 11.29 24.97 -29.80
CA THR A 8 12.26 25.06 -30.89
C THR A 8 12.20 26.44 -31.52
N LEU A 9 13.33 26.91 -32.06
CA LEU A 9 13.40 28.19 -32.75
C LEU A 9 14.01 28.05 -34.14
N GLY A 10 13.36 28.67 -35.13
CA GLY A 10 13.74 28.81 -36.52
C GLY A 10 13.50 30.26 -36.94
N ALA A 11 12.68 30.49 -37.97
CA ALA A 11 12.45 31.84 -38.50
C ALA A 11 11.39 32.66 -37.75
N SER A 12 10.41 32.02 -37.11
CA SER A 12 9.33 32.71 -36.40
C SER A 12 9.57 32.70 -34.89
N TRP A 13 9.96 33.83 -34.32
CA TRP A 13 10.24 33.96 -32.89
C TRP A 13 8.98 34.23 -32.06
N ALA A 14 7.98 34.91 -32.64
CA ALA A 14 6.74 35.38 -32.02
C ALA A 14 5.90 34.26 -31.37
N VAL A 15 6.04 33.03 -31.87
CA VAL A 15 5.28 31.88 -31.37
C VAL A 15 5.68 31.46 -29.95
N ILE A 16 6.89 31.78 -29.51
CA ILE A 16 7.32 31.50 -28.12
C ILE A 16 6.61 32.45 -27.14
N PRO A 17 6.57 33.78 -27.35
CA PRO A 17 5.70 34.69 -26.62
C PRO A 17 4.23 34.28 -26.63
N GLU A 18 3.70 33.86 -27.78
CA GLU A 18 2.32 33.37 -27.92
C GLU A 18 2.06 32.14 -27.02
N ALA A 19 2.94 31.13 -27.09
CA ALA A 19 2.87 29.96 -26.22
C ALA A 19 2.99 30.33 -24.73
N TYR A 20 3.92 31.21 -24.37
CA TYR A 20 4.10 31.69 -23.00
C TYR A 20 2.85 32.42 -22.49
N ALA A 21 2.25 33.29 -23.29
CA ALA A 21 1.06 34.05 -22.92
C ALA A 21 -0.14 33.16 -22.65
N PHE A 22 -0.29 32.05 -23.38
CA PHE A 22 -1.32 31.06 -23.09
C PHE A 22 -1.11 30.40 -21.72
N LEU A 23 0.15 30.08 -21.37
CA LEU A 23 0.48 29.43 -20.10
C LEU A 23 0.50 30.40 -18.91
N ALA A 24 0.80 31.67 -19.13
CA ALA A 24 0.96 32.70 -18.12
C ALA A 24 0.14 33.98 -18.42
N PRO A 25 -1.20 33.89 -18.59
CA PRO A 25 -2.02 35.01 -19.06
C PRO A 25 -2.07 36.21 -18.11
N GLU A 26 -1.75 36.02 -16.84
CA GLU A 26 -1.64 37.09 -15.84
C GLU A 26 -0.33 37.88 -15.98
N GLN A 27 0.75 37.19 -16.36
CA GLN A 27 2.07 37.78 -16.53
C GLN A 27 2.23 38.39 -17.92
N LEU A 28 1.63 37.74 -18.93
CA LEU A 28 1.63 38.20 -20.31
C LEU A 28 0.21 38.14 -20.90
N PRO A 29 -0.56 39.24 -20.82
CA PRO A 29 -1.97 39.27 -21.19
C PRO A 29 -2.22 39.37 -22.70
N LEU A 30 -1.42 38.68 -23.53
CA LEU A 30 -1.46 38.74 -25.00
C LEU A 30 -2.87 38.46 -25.55
N TYR A 31 -3.54 37.44 -25.00
CA TYR A 31 -4.87 36.98 -25.41
C TYR A 31 -6.03 37.68 -24.68
N ARG A 32 -5.79 38.79 -23.96
CA ARG A 32 -6.84 39.47 -23.18
C ARG A 32 -8.03 39.92 -24.03
N HIS A 33 -7.80 40.25 -25.29
CA HIS A 33 -8.85 40.67 -26.23
C HIS A 33 -9.26 39.55 -27.20
N HIS A 34 -8.86 38.30 -26.96
CA HIS A 34 -9.25 37.18 -27.80
C HIS A 34 -10.76 36.89 -27.66
N PRO A 35 -11.52 36.70 -28.76
CA PRO A 35 -12.96 36.47 -28.69
C PRO A 35 -13.33 35.23 -27.86
N GLU A 36 -12.48 34.20 -27.89
CA GLU A 36 -12.63 32.96 -27.12
C GLU A 36 -11.75 32.91 -25.85
N GLN A 37 -11.37 34.05 -25.26
CA GLN A 37 -10.47 34.09 -24.09
C GLN A 37 -10.94 33.17 -22.96
N ALA A 38 -12.24 33.15 -22.67
CA ALA A 38 -12.81 32.29 -21.62
C ALA A 38 -12.57 30.81 -21.93
N ALA A 39 -12.75 30.37 -23.19
CA ALA A 39 -12.52 28.99 -23.59
C ALA A 39 -11.04 28.59 -23.48
N LEU A 40 -10.12 29.50 -23.84
CA LEU A 40 -8.68 29.28 -23.69
C LEU A 40 -8.29 29.09 -22.22
N LEU A 41 -8.83 29.92 -21.31
CA LEU A 41 -8.60 29.80 -19.87
C LEU A 41 -9.17 28.49 -19.31
N THR A 42 -10.36 28.08 -19.76
CA THR A 42 -10.96 26.79 -19.39
C THR A 42 -10.08 25.62 -19.83
N SER A 43 -9.65 25.59 -21.09
CA SER A 43 -8.79 24.52 -21.63
C SER A 43 -7.47 24.40 -20.86
N LYS A 44 -6.84 25.53 -20.52
CA LYS A 44 -5.63 25.57 -19.68
C LYS A 44 -5.90 24.97 -18.29
N SER A 45 -7.02 25.33 -17.67
CA SER A 45 -7.41 24.84 -16.35
C SER A 45 -7.71 23.33 -16.36
N GLU A 46 -8.43 22.84 -17.37
CA GLU A 46 -8.72 21.42 -17.55
C GLU A 46 -7.45 20.58 -17.72
N ALA A 47 -6.48 21.10 -18.48
CA ALA A 47 -5.15 20.47 -18.64
C ALA A 47 -4.20 20.70 -17.45
N LYS A 48 -4.65 21.42 -16.41
CA LYS A 48 -3.90 21.74 -15.19
C LYS A 48 -2.55 22.43 -15.46
N LEU A 49 -2.49 23.31 -16.46
CA LEU A 49 -1.23 23.94 -16.87
C LEU A 49 -0.86 25.13 -15.99
N ASN A 50 0.38 25.13 -15.50
CA ASN A 50 0.95 26.19 -14.68
C ASN A 50 1.82 27.15 -15.52
N PRO A 51 1.96 28.42 -15.08
CA PRO A 51 2.92 29.33 -15.68
C PRO A 51 4.35 28.75 -15.63
N PRO A 52 5.12 28.81 -16.73
CA PRO A 52 6.51 28.35 -16.74
C PRO A 52 7.42 29.31 -15.96
N ASP A 53 8.32 28.75 -15.15
CA ASP A 53 9.41 29.46 -14.48
C ASP A 53 10.55 29.79 -15.45
N GLU A 54 10.77 28.93 -16.45
CA GLU A 54 11.84 29.05 -17.44
C GLU A 54 11.35 28.69 -18.84
N ILE A 55 11.89 29.38 -19.84
CA ILE A 55 11.72 29.07 -21.26
C ILE A 55 13.02 28.49 -21.78
N TRP A 56 12.96 27.30 -22.34
CA TRP A 56 14.09 26.57 -22.89
C TRP A 56 13.96 26.52 -24.41
N VAL A 57 15.02 26.78 -25.15
CA VAL A 57 14.99 26.89 -26.61
C VAL A 57 16.10 26.08 -27.25
N CYS A 58 15.73 25.17 -28.15
CA CYS A 58 16.66 24.44 -29.01
C CYS A 58 16.63 25.03 -30.44
N THR A 59 17.79 25.35 -31.01
CA THR A 59 17.84 26.10 -32.28
C THR A 59 19.06 25.78 -33.16
N THR A 60 19.08 26.31 -34.40
CA THR A 60 20.17 26.17 -35.40
C THR A 60 21.01 27.44 -35.53
N GLN A 61 22.15 27.42 -36.26
CA GLN A 61 23.06 28.59 -36.42
C GLN A 61 22.77 29.51 -37.62
N GLY A 62 21.71 29.26 -38.39
CA GLY A 62 21.42 30.03 -39.60
C GLY A 62 21.12 31.52 -39.37
N ASP A 63 21.44 32.39 -40.33
CA ASP A 63 21.29 33.86 -40.22
C ASP A 63 19.87 34.30 -39.85
N GLN A 64 18.86 33.65 -40.44
CA GLN A 64 17.46 33.94 -40.13
C GLN A 64 17.13 33.60 -38.67
N THR A 65 17.63 32.47 -38.19
CA THR A 65 17.47 32.03 -36.79
C THR A 65 18.17 32.99 -35.83
N GLN A 66 19.34 33.53 -36.20
CA GLN A 66 20.03 34.53 -35.37
C GLN A 66 19.26 35.85 -35.26
N LYS A 67 18.57 36.27 -36.33
CA LYS A 67 17.65 37.44 -36.26
C LYS A 67 16.49 37.16 -35.30
N SER A 68 15.85 36.02 -35.44
CA SER A 68 14.76 35.57 -34.57
C SER A 68 15.19 35.47 -33.11
N LEU A 69 16.40 34.98 -32.85
CA LEU A 69 16.96 34.84 -31.51
C LEU A 69 17.23 36.20 -30.84
N LYS A 70 17.71 37.19 -31.61
CA LYS A 70 17.86 38.57 -31.11
C LYS A 70 16.51 39.17 -30.69
N GLN A 71 15.47 38.97 -31.50
CA GLN A 71 14.12 39.45 -31.17
C GLN A 71 13.57 38.74 -29.92
N LEU A 72 13.73 37.43 -29.81
CA LEU A 72 13.31 36.65 -28.64
C LEU A 72 14.04 37.08 -27.36
N THR A 73 15.35 37.33 -27.45
CA THR A 73 16.16 37.76 -26.30
C THR A 73 15.71 39.14 -25.81
N ALA A 74 15.52 40.09 -26.74
CA ALA A 74 15.01 41.42 -26.41
C ALA A 74 13.61 41.37 -25.78
N TRP A 75 12.74 40.49 -26.28
CA TRP A 75 11.43 40.26 -25.67
C TRP A 75 11.54 39.69 -24.25
N ALA A 76 12.36 38.66 -24.04
CA ALA A 76 12.52 38.05 -22.72
C ALA A 76 13.08 39.04 -21.68
N GLU A 77 14.03 39.88 -22.08
CA GLU A 77 14.59 40.95 -21.23
C GLU A 77 13.52 41.98 -20.81
N SER A 78 12.57 42.29 -21.69
CA SER A 78 11.48 43.24 -21.41
C SER A 78 10.43 42.72 -20.41
N LEU A 79 10.35 41.40 -20.22
CA LEU A 79 9.40 40.73 -19.32
C LEU A 79 10.05 40.19 -18.03
N SER A 80 11.27 40.65 -17.69
CA SER A 80 12.03 40.23 -16.50
C SER A 80 11.11 40.09 -15.26
N PRO A 81 11.07 38.90 -14.61
CA PRO A 81 12.19 37.97 -14.45
C PRO A 81 12.13 36.64 -15.25
N ILE A 82 11.58 36.59 -16.48
CA ILE A 82 11.57 35.35 -17.28
C ILE A 82 13.01 34.85 -17.56
N ARG A 83 13.30 33.60 -17.19
CA ARG A 83 14.59 32.97 -17.48
C ARG A 83 14.57 32.26 -18.82
N LEU A 84 15.31 32.80 -19.78
CA LEU A 84 15.54 32.19 -21.09
C LEU A 84 16.84 31.40 -21.11
N ARG A 85 16.78 30.14 -21.53
CA ARG A 85 17.94 29.26 -21.78
C ARG A 85 17.93 28.81 -23.23
N VAL A 86 19.08 28.95 -23.90
CA VAL A 86 19.17 28.69 -25.33
C VAL A 86 20.33 27.73 -25.61
N TRP A 87 20.02 26.70 -26.37
CA TRP A 87 20.99 25.77 -26.94
C TRP A 87 20.97 25.84 -28.45
N GLN A 88 22.15 25.92 -29.04
CA GLN A 88 22.32 26.02 -30.48
C GLN A 88 23.14 24.86 -31.01
N ALA A 89 22.56 24.07 -31.92
CA ALA A 89 23.25 22.98 -32.59
C ALA A 89 24.30 23.53 -33.57
N LYS A 90 25.58 23.35 -33.25
CA LYS A 90 26.70 23.83 -34.05
C LYS A 90 26.73 23.13 -35.41
N TYR A 91 27.16 23.82 -36.47
CA TYR A 91 27.21 23.27 -37.83
C TYR A 91 25.84 23.01 -38.47
N THR A 92 24.76 23.52 -37.88
CA THR A 92 23.43 23.47 -38.49
C THR A 92 23.03 24.81 -39.06
N ASN A 93 22.42 24.82 -40.23
CA ASN A 93 21.89 26.04 -40.82
C ASN A 93 20.42 25.81 -41.17
N GLN A 94 20.17 25.13 -42.29
CA GLN A 94 18.84 24.96 -42.83
C GLN A 94 18.25 23.56 -42.61
N LEU A 95 18.94 22.68 -41.88
CA LEU A 95 18.57 21.26 -41.77
C LEU A 95 18.42 20.62 -43.15
N ALA A 96 19.37 20.94 -44.05
CA ALA A 96 19.35 20.49 -45.45
C ALA A 96 20.06 19.13 -45.63
N SER A 97 20.66 18.61 -44.57
CA SER A 97 21.39 17.34 -44.58
C SER A 97 20.96 16.45 -43.40
N GLN A 98 21.18 15.15 -43.56
CA GLN A 98 20.89 14.16 -42.51
C GLN A 98 21.66 14.44 -41.22
N SER A 99 22.94 14.84 -41.32
CA SER A 99 23.77 15.14 -40.16
C SER A 99 23.26 16.34 -39.37
N GLU A 100 22.78 17.39 -40.06
CA GLU A 100 22.14 18.53 -39.40
C GLU A 100 20.86 18.13 -38.66
N CYS A 101 20.01 17.32 -39.30
CA CYS A 101 18.79 16.79 -38.70
C CYS A 101 19.08 15.90 -37.48
N GLU A 102 20.12 15.06 -37.54
CA GLU A 102 20.52 14.22 -36.42
C GLU A 102 21.04 15.02 -35.24
N LEU A 103 21.82 16.08 -35.48
CA LEU A 103 22.38 16.90 -34.42
C LEU A 103 21.31 17.73 -33.71
N ILE A 104 20.33 18.29 -34.44
CA ILE A 104 19.23 19.03 -33.81
C ILE A 104 18.29 18.10 -33.04
N LYS A 105 18.01 16.90 -33.56
CA LYS A 105 17.24 15.86 -32.87
C LYS A 105 17.91 15.45 -31.56
N GLU A 106 19.22 15.20 -31.60
CA GLU A 106 20.02 14.86 -30.42
C GLU A 106 19.95 15.98 -29.36
N LEU A 107 20.05 17.24 -29.78
CA LEU A 107 19.89 18.39 -28.90
C LEU A 107 18.50 18.43 -28.24
N ILE A 108 17.42 18.32 -29.04
CA ILE A 108 16.04 18.35 -28.54
C ILE A 108 15.81 17.23 -27.52
N PHE A 109 16.28 16.01 -27.81
CA PHE A 109 16.12 14.87 -26.90
C PHE A 109 16.85 15.07 -25.58
N ARG A 110 18.10 15.56 -25.62
CA ARG A 110 18.87 15.85 -24.40
C ARG A 110 18.26 16.99 -23.59
N ALA A 111 17.78 18.04 -24.26
CA ALA A 111 17.10 19.14 -23.59
C ALA A 111 15.81 18.67 -22.91
N CYS A 112 15.01 17.84 -23.57
CA CYS A 112 13.79 17.28 -22.99
C CYS A 112 14.07 16.36 -21.80
N LEU A 113 15.05 15.44 -21.92
CA LEU A 113 15.49 14.57 -20.83
C LEU A 113 16.00 15.39 -19.63
N THR A 114 16.81 16.41 -19.90
CA THR A 114 17.37 17.30 -18.86
C THR A 114 16.27 18.15 -18.20
N ALA A 115 15.28 18.61 -18.96
CA ALA A 115 14.16 19.39 -18.45
C ALA A 115 13.36 18.60 -17.41
N HIS A 116 13.03 17.33 -17.68
CA HIS A 116 12.31 16.48 -16.73
C HIS A 116 13.07 16.24 -15.44
N GLN A 117 14.39 16.06 -15.52
CA GLN A 117 15.22 15.89 -14.33
C GLN A 117 15.35 17.19 -13.53
N TYR A 118 15.50 18.33 -14.21
CA TYR A 118 15.59 19.66 -13.58
C TYR A 118 14.25 20.15 -13.01
N ALA A 119 13.12 19.71 -13.58
CA ALA A 119 11.79 20.08 -13.11
C ALA A 119 11.52 19.59 -11.68
N GLU A 120 12.17 18.52 -11.22
CA GLU A 120 12.03 17.94 -9.87
C GLU A 120 10.54 17.82 -9.44
N GLY A 121 9.71 17.21 -10.30
CA GLY A 121 8.26 17.06 -10.07
C GLY A 121 7.39 18.25 -10.52
N GLY A 122 7.98 19.28 -11.15
CA GLY A 122 7.23 20.32 -11.86
C GLY A 122 6.81 19.91 -13.28
N GLN A 123 6.28 20.85 -14.06
CA GLN A 123 5.74 20.56 -15.39
C GLN A 123 6.75 20.79 -16.51
N VAL A 124 6.72 19.92 -17.53
CA VAL A 124 7.38 20.17 -18.82
C VAL A 124 6.30 20.27 -19.89
N VAL A 125 6.22 21.42 -20.55
CA VAL A 125 5.34 21.70 -21.69
C VAL A 125 6.21 21.85 -22.93
N LEU A 126 5.84 21.16 -24.02
CA LEU A 126 6.60 21.17 -25.26
C LEU A 126 5.86 21.99 -26.32
N SER A 127 6.51 22.99 -26.88
CA SER A 127 5.97 23.73 -28.03
C SER A 127 6.30 23.00 -29.34
N LEU A 128 5.24 22.62 -30.06
CA LEU A 128 5.31 22.05 -31.39
C LEU A 128 5.54 23.09 -32.48
N ALA A 129 5.51 24.36 -32.13
CA ALA A 129 5.69 25.48 -33.04
C ALA A 129 6.97 26.27 -32.70
N GLY A 130 7.55 26.90 -33.73
CA GLY A 130 8.74 27.75 -33.60
C GLY A 130 9.96 27.28 -34.37
N GLY A 131 9.99 26.05 -34.88
CA GLY A 131 11.10 25.51 -35.67
C GLY A 131 10.75 25.16 -37.13
N ARG A 132 11.67 24.45 -37.79
CA ARG A 132 11.38 23.76 -39.06
C ARG A 132 10.50 22.53 -38.80
N LYS A 133 9.79 22.03 -39.83
CA LYS A 133 8.89 20.87 -39.71
C LYS A 133 9.57 19.65 -39.08
N THR A 134 10.84 19.41 -39.39
CA THR A 134 11.65 18.34 -38.80
C THR A 134 11.83 18.50 -37.29
N MET A 135 12.09 19.72 -36.81
CA MET A 135 12.22 20.01 -35.37
C MET A 135 10.91 19.80 -34.63
N SER A 136 9.77 20.15 -35.24
CA SER A 136 8.45 19.88 -34.67
C SER A 136 8.19 18.38 -34.54
N ALA A 137 8.54 17.59 -35.56
CA ALA A 137 8.44 16.14 -35.50
C ALA A 137 9.36 15.53 -34.42
N ASP A 138 10.58 16.03 -34.27
CA ASP A 138 11.49 15.61 -33.20
C ASP A 138 10.95 16.00 -31.81
N MET A 139 10.34 17.18 -31.67
CA MET A 139 9.70 17.59 -30.42
C MET A 139 8.50 16.70 -30.07
N GLN A 140 7.66 16.35 -31.04
CA GLN A 140 6.55 15.40 -30.85
C GLN A 140 7.08 14.04 -30.38
N ARG A 141 8.15 13.54 -31.02
CA ARG A 141 8.79 12.28 -30.63
C ARG A 141 9.44 12.36 -29.25
N ALA A 142 10.03 13.51 -28.89
CA ALA A 142 10.54 13.75 -27.54
C ALA A 142 9.40 13.68 -26.52
N GLY A 143 8.25 14.29 -26.82
CA GLY A 143 7.04 14.17 -26.00
C GLY A 143 6.60 12.72 -25.81
N SER A 144 6.49 11.94 -26.89
CA SER A 144 6.08 10.53 -26.79
C SER A 144 7.07 9.64 -26.01
N LEU A 145 8.35 10.01 -25.97
CA LEU A 145 9.39 9.25 -25.27
C LEU A 145 9.54 9.67 -23.80
N PHE A 146 9.64 10.97 -23.53
CA PHE A 146 9.94 11.49 -22.21
C PHE A 146 8.69 11.92 -21.42
N GLY A 147 7.54 12.03 -22.07
CA GLY A 147 6.30 12.56 -21.52
C GLY A 147 6.25 14.09 -21.52
N CYS A 148 5.05 14.66 -21.38
CA CYS A 148 4.86 16.09 -21.16
C CYS A 148 3.44 16.39 -20.67
N GLN A 149 3.30 17.46 -19.89
CA GLN A 149 1.99 17.92 -19.41
C GLN A 149 1.10 18.40 -20.57
N ALA A 150 1.72 18.99 -21.60
CA ALA A 150 1.04 19.35 -22.84
C ALA A 150 2.03 19.45 -24.01
N LEU A 151 1.56 18.98 -25.17
CA LEU A 151 2.06 19.38 -26.48
C LEU A 151 1.28 20.61 -26.91
N LEU A 152 1.91 21.77 -26.89
CA LEU A 152 1.28 23.04 -27.22
C LEU A 152 1.59 23.43 -28.66
N HIS A 153 0.58 23.89 -29.38
CA HIS A 153 0.74 24.50 -30.70
C HIS A 153 0.00 25.84 -30.72
N VAL A 154 0.47 26.80 -31.50
CA VAL A 154 -0.28 28.03 -31.77
C VAL A 154 -0.60 28.04 -33.25
N ILE A 155 -1.89 27.98 -33.56
CA ILE A 155 -2.38 27.99 -34.93
C ILE A 155 -2.60 29.43 -35.32
N SER A 156 -2.06 29.80 -36.48
CA SER A 156 -2.31 31.08 -37.12
C SER A 156 -3.34 30.91 -38.23
N ALA A 157 -4.38 31.74 -38.23
CA ALA A 157 -5.34 31.80 -39.32
C ALA A 157 -4.70 32.39 -40.61
N ASP A 158 -5.25 32.02 -41.76
CA ASP A 158 -4.86 32.60 -43.04
C ASP A 158 -5.10 34.12 -43.03
N GLY A 159 -4.20 34.87 -43.68
CA GLY A 159 -4.33 36.33 -43.81
C GLY A 159 -3.75 37.16 -42.66
N LEU A 160 -2.87 36.60 -41.81
CA LEU A 160 -2.08 37.38 -40.85
C LEU A 160 -1.42 38.60 -41.54
N PRO A 161 -1.68 39.84 -41.06
CA PRO A 161 -1.12 41.05 -41.64
C PRO A 161 0.41 41.04 -41.64
N ASN A 162 1.04 41.61 -42.67
CA ASN A 162 2.50 41.76 -42.69
C ASN A 162 3.01 42.58 -41.50
N GLU A 163 2.23 43.58 -41.06
CA GLU A 163 2.49 44.36 -39.85
C GLU A 163 2.64 43.49 -38.60
N PHE A 164 1.85 42.41 -38.49
CA PHE A 164 1.97 41.45 -37.39
C PHE A 164 3.22 40.57 -37.56
N ARG A 165 3.49 40.10 -38.77
CA ARG A 165 4.65 39.22 -39.05
C ARG A 165 6.00 39.92 -38.85
N GLU A 166 6.02 41.23 -39.08
CA GLU A 166 7.20 42.09 -38.94
C GLU A 166 7.25 42.82 -37.59
N ALA A 167 6.26 42.59 -36.72
CA ALA A 167 6.15 43.24 -35.41
C ALA A 167 7.37 42.96 -34.52
N GLY A 168 7.77 44.00 -33.79
CA GLY A 168 8.88 43.95 -32.84
C GLY A 168 8.52 43.31 -31.50
N PRO A 169 9.54 43.07 -30.64
CA PRO A 169 9.38 42.58 -29.27
C PRO A 169 8.30 43.29 -28.43
N ASP A 170 8.18 44.60 -28.58
CA ASP A 170 7.28 45.50 -27.85
C ASP A 170 5.78 45.19 -28.08
N VAL A 171 5.42 44.69 -29.26
CA VAL A 171 4.04 44.27 -29.54
C VAL A 171 3.66 43.06 -28.69
N PHE A 172 4.62 42.16 -28.44
CA PHE A 172 4.41 40.91 -27.72
C PHE A 172 4.61 41.04 -26.20
N THR A 173 4.62 42.25 -25.64
CA THR A 173 4.63 42.51 -24.18
C THR A 173 3.30 43.04 -23.65
N GLN A 174 2.32 43.24 -24.52
CA GLN A 174 1.04 43.88 -24.21
C GLN A 174 -0.14 43.10 -24.83
N PRO A 175 -1.38 43.36 -24.39
CA PRO A 175 -2.55 42.77 -25.03
C PRO A 175 -2.58 43.06 -26.54
N LEU A 176 -2.75 42.04 -27.36
CA LEU A 176 -2.88 42.23 -28.80
C LEU A 176 -4.19 42.96 -29.13
N PRO A 177 -4.24 43.72 -30.22
CA PRO A 177 -5.50 44.19 -30.79
C PRO A 177 -6.44 42.99 -31.03
N ALA A 178 -7.74 43.16 -30.76
CA ALA A 178 -8.72 42.07 -30.88
C ALA A 178 -8.68 41.39 -32.26
N ALA A 179 -8.46 42.17 -33.33
CA ALA A 179 -8.34 41.66 -34.71
C ALA A 179 -7.12 40.75 -34.91
N TRP A 180 -6.01 40.97 -34.20
CA TRP A 180 -4.82 40.12 -34.26
C TRP A 180 -4.94 38.92 -33.33
N ALA A 181 -5.46 39.15 -32.12
CA ALA A 181 -5.70 38.07 -31.16
C ALA A 181 -6.61 36.99 -31.78
N ALA A 182 -7.69 37.37 -32.46
CA ALA A 182 -8.62 36.44 -33.11
C ALA A 182 -8.00 35.56 -34.21
N LEU A 183 -6.81 35.88 -34.71
CA LEU A 183 -6.10 35.09 -35.72
C LEU A 183 -5.14 34.06 -35.11
N LEU A 184 -4.99 34.03 -33.79
CA LEU A 184 -4.05 33.18 -33.07
C LEU A 184 -4.81 32.28 -32.10
N THR A 185 -4.74 30.97 -32.32
CA THR A 185 -5.42 30.00 -31.47
C THR A 185 -4.39 29.06 -30.83
N PRO A 186 -4.06 29.24 -29.54
CA PRO A 186 -3.37 28.22 -28.77
C PRO A 186 -4.20 26.94 -28.70
N LEU A 187 -3.55 25.80 -28.93
CA LEU A 187 -4.15 24.48 -28.92
C LEU A 187 -3.27 23.51 -28.14
N ILE A 188 -3.88 22.77 -27.23
CA ILE A 188 -3.28 21.60 -26.59
C ILE A 188 -3.48 20.41 -27.53
N ALA A 189 -2.44 20.04 -28.27
CA ALA A 189 -2.48 18.96 -29.25
C ALA A 189 -2.49 17.57 -28.61
N GLY A 190 -2.05 17.45 -27.36
CA GLY A 190 -2.10 16.21 -26.60
C GLY A 190 -1.34 16.28 -25.27
N GLN A 191 -1.50 15.24 -24.46
CA GLN A 191 -0.72 14.98 -23.25
C GLN A 191 -0.06 13.62 -23.40
N THR A 192 1.16 13.46 -22.89
CA THR A 192 1.93 12.23 -23.09
C THR A 192 2.60 11.79 -21.80
N HIS A 193 2.85 10.49 -21.68
CA HIS A 193 3.56 9.90 -20.56
C HIS A 193 4.94 9.43 -21.00
N ARG A 194 5.86 9.36 -20.03
CA ARG A 194 7.19 8.82 -20.25
C ARG A 194 7.09 7.36 -20.70
N SER A 195 7.89 6.99 -21.69
CA SER A 195 7.99 5.62 -22.16
C SER A 195 8.69 4.74 -21.12
N ASP A 196 8.05 3.62 -20.79
CA ASP A 196 8.56 2.58 -19.89
C ASP A 196 9.92 2.00 -20.35
N LEU A 197 10.22 2.06 -21.65
CA LEU A 197 11.50 1.61 -22.22
C LEU A 197 12.71 2.35 -21.63
N LEU A 198 12.49 3.57 -21.15
CA LEU A 198 13.55 4.39 -20.58
C LEU A 198 13.96 3.92 -19.18
N ASP A 199 13.10 3.16 -18.52
CA ASP A 199 13.26 2.80 -17.10
C ASP A 199 13.58 1.30 -16.91
N ILE A 200 13.71 0.54 -18.01
CA ILE A 200 14.18 -0.85 -17.98
C ILE A 200 15.61 -0.91 -17.46
N ASN A 201 15.83 -1.75 -16.45
CA ASN A 201 17.13 -2.09 -15.89
C ASN A 201 17.36 -3.60 -16.03
N LEU A 202 18.21 -4.01 -16.96
CA LEU A 202 18.41 -5.44 -17.32
C LEU A 202 19.74 -5.65 -18.07
N ASP A 203 20.49 -6.70 -17.77
CA ASP A 203 21.66 -7.16 -18.55
C ASP A 203 22.69 -6.04 -18.88
N GLY A 204 22.97 -5.16 -17.91
CA GLY A 204 23.87 -4.03 -18.08
C GLY A 204 23.26 -2.83 -18.82
N LEU A 205 21.99 -2.91 -19.22
CA LEU A 205 21.19 -1.79 -19.69
C LEU A 205 20.67 -1.01 -18.48
N ALA A 206 21.18 0.19 -18.26
CA ALA A 206 20.73 1.09 -17.19
C ALA A 206 19.53 1.97 -17.64
N PRO A 207 18.72 2.49 -16.70
CA PRO A 207 17.72 3.52 -17.00
C PRO A 207 18.34 4.78 -17.64
N ILE A 208 17.63 5.40 -18.58
CA ILE A 208 18.08 6.61 -19.28
C ILE A 208 17.93 7.83 -18.36
N VAL A 209 19.07 8.41 -17.98
CA VAL A 209 19.18 9.59 -17.11
C VAL A 209 20.03 10.69 -17.75
N SER A 210 19.77 11.96 -17.46
CA SER A 210 20.45 13.08 -18.12
C SER A 210 21.97 13.16 -17.89
N PRO A 211 22.55 12.74 -16.73
CA PRO A 211 24.00 12.77 -16.53
C PRO A 211 24.78 11.90 -17.51
N GLU A 212 24.18 10.81 -18.01
CA GLU A 212 24.78 9.96 -19.04
C GLU A 212 24.73 10.60 -20.42
N TYR A 213 23.84 11.56 -20.65
CA TYR A 213 23.68 12.28 -21.92
C TYR A 213 23.82 13.78 -21.70
N PRO A 214 25.03 14.25 -21.31
CA PRO A 214 25.23 15.60 -20.84
C PRO A 214 24.85 16.63 -21.89
N LEU A 215 24.30 17.73 -21.40
CA LEU A 215 23.97 18.91 -22.18
C LEU A 215 24.74 20.11 -21.60
N PRO A 216 25.48 20.89 -22.41
CA PRO A 216 26.17 22.09 -21.93
C PRO A 216 25.17 23.02 -21.24
N TRP A 217 25.48 23.57 -20.07
CA TRP A 217 24.51 24.34 -19.30
C TRP A 217 24.68 25.85 -19.51
N PRO A 218 23.77 26.55 -20.23
CA PRO A 218 23.82 27.99 -20.39
C PRO A 218 23.39 28.69 -19.09
N LYS A 219 24.08 29.78 -18.73
CA LYS A 219 23.50 30.74 -17.77
C LYS A 219 22.31 31.46 -18.41
N ALA A 220 21.47 32.07 -17.58
CA ALA A 220 20.33 32.85 -18.09
C ALA A 220 20.82 33.95 -19.03
N GLY A 221 20.23 34.02 -20.24
CA GLY A 221 20.63 34.96 -21.28
C GLY A 221 21.88 34.58 -22.09
N GLU A 222 22.59 33.50 -21.73
CA GLU A 222 23.69 32.96 -22.53
C GLU A 222 23.19 31.89 -23.52
N ILE A 223 23.90 31.74 -24.64
CA ILE A 223 23.66 30.71 -25.65
C ILE A 223 24.75 29.65 -25.51
N ALA A 224 24.35 28.41 -25.25
CA ALA A 224 25.28 27.29 -25.23
C ALA A 224 25.33 26.60 -26.60
N GLU A 225 26.54 26.35 -27.11
CA GLU A 225 26.71 25.55 -28.32
C GLU A 225 26.66 24.05 -27.99
N PHE A 226 25.90 23.29 -28.77
CA PHE A 226 25.87 21.83 -28.74
C PHE A 226 26.54 21.26 -30.00
N THR A 227 27.44 20.31 -29.81
CA THR A 227 28.16 19.62 -30.89
C THR A 227 27.95 18.12 -30.79
N HIS A 228 28.45 17.35 -31.76
CA HIS A 228 28.40 15.90 -31.68
C HIS A 228 29.03 15.39 -30.38
N ALA A 229 28.26 14.57 -29.65
CA ALA A 229 28.73 13.83 -28.49
C ALA A 229 29.05 12.39 -28.87
N SER A 230 30.01 11.76 -28.18
CA SER A 230 30.41 10.38 -28.42
C SER A 230 29.32 9.35 -28.08
N ASN A 231 28.34 9.72 -27.26
CA ASN A 231 27.29 8.84 -26.77
C ASN A 231 25.89 9.28 -27.25
N SER A 232 25.43 8.83 -28.43
CA SER A 232 24.15 9.31 -28.96
C SER A 232 22.93 8.77 -28.21
N LEU A 233 22.18 9.69 -27.59
CA LEU A 233 20.88 9.40 -26.97
C LEU A 233 19.87 8.96 -28.03
N SER A 234 19.81 9.65 -29.16
CA SER A 234 18.83 9.34 -30.22
C SER A 234 19.04 7.96 -30.84
N GLN A 235 20.28 7.49 -30.97
CA GLN A 235 20.58 6.13 -31.40
C GLN A 235 20.17 5.09 -30.35
N GLU A 236 20.45 5.33 -29.07
CA GLU A 236 20.05 4.44 -27.98
C GLU A 236 18.52 4.33 -27.87
N LEU A 237 17.79 5.44 -27.95
CA LEU A 237 16.33 5.45 -27.97
C LEU A 237 15.78 4.61 -29.14
N THR A 238 16.31 4.83 -30.35
CA THR A 238 15.89 4.08 -31.54
C THR A 238 16.17 2.58 -31.40
N LYS A 239 17.30 2.23 -30.79
CA LYS A 239 17.64 0.82 -30.48
C LYS A 239 16.65 0.21 -29.49
N ARG A 240 16.29 0.91 -28.42
CA ARG A 240 15.31 0.42 -27.44
C ARG A 240 13.90 0.27 -28.02
N GLU A 241 13.45 1.22 -28.84
CA GLU A 241 12.16 1.13 -29.53
C GLU A 241 12.12 -0.10 -30.45
N ARG A 242 13.18 -0.31 -31.25
CA ARG A 242 13.31 -1.48 -32.14
C ARG A 242 13.29 -2.80 -31.37
N ASP A 243 13.95 -2.84 -30.22
CA ASP A 243 14.11 -4.05 -29.41
C ASP A 243 13.03 -4.17 -28.31
N SER A 244 12.00 -3.31 -28.33
CA SER A 244 11.06 -3.10 -27.22
C SER A 244 10.39 -4.38 -26.71
N SER A 245 9.81 -5.19 -27.61
CA SER A 245 9.16 -6.45 -27.23
C SER A 245 10.10 -7.42 -26.53
N ARG A 246 11.36 -7.49 -26.99
CA ARG A 246 12.40 -8.32 -26.37
C ARG A 246 12.81 -7.78 -25.01
N LEU A 247 13.01 -6.46 -24.89
CA LEU A 247 13.39 -5.82 -23.64
C LEU A 247 12.33 -6.02 -22.55
N PHE A 248 11.05 -5.80 -22.88
CA PHE A 248 9.96 -6.03 -21.92
C PHE A 248 9.82 -7.50 -21.56
N GLY A 249 9.88 -8.42 -22.54
CA GLY A 249 9.82 -9.86 -22.29
C GLY A 249 10.92 -10.31 -21.31
N ASN A 250 12.17 -9.94 -21.59
CA ASN A 250 13.29 -10.31 -20.74
C ASN A 250 13.24 -9.61 -19.37
N TYR A 251 12.77 -8.35 -19.30
CA TYR A 251 12.62 -7.64 -18.02
C TYR A 251 11.61 -8.35 -17.12
N LEU A 252 10.43 -8.71 -17.64
CA LEU A 252 9.42 -9.43 -16.89
C LEU A 252 9.90 -10.83 -16.47
N GLU A 253 10.61 -11.54 -17.35
CA GLU A 253 11.24 -12.82 -17.02
C GLU A 253 12.30 -12.67 -15.92
N SER A 254 13.12 -11.61 -15.97
CA SER A 254 14.13 -11.33 -14.94
C SER A 254 13.51 -11.07 -13.58
N ILE A 255 12.37 -10.39 -13.52
CA ILE A 255 11.64 -10.16 -12.27
C ILE A 255 11.13 -11.49 -11.73
N GLY A 256 10.43 -12.28 -12.56
CA GLY A 256 9.81 -13.53 -12.13
C GLY A 256 10.81 -14.63 -11.74
N SER A 257 11.97 -14.71 -12.42
CA SER A 257 12.98 -15.75 -12.16
C SER A 257 13.69 -15.63 -10.82
N HIS A 258 13.68 -14.45 -10.19
CA HIS A 258 14.36 -14.19 -8.92
C HIS A 258 13.39 -14.19 -7.72
N GLU A 259 12.11 -14.49 -7.93
CA GLU A 259 11.08 -14.44 -6.88
C GLU A 259 10.71 -15.83 -6.38
N SER A 260 10.79 -16.03 -5.06
CA SER A 260 10.26 -17.23 -4.41
C SER A 260 8.72 -17.26 -4.41
N HIS A 261 8.09 -16.08 -4.48
CA HIS A 261 6.65 -15.92 -4.46
C HIS A 261 6.20 -14.92 -5.52
N GLU A 262 5.32 -15.37 -6.42
CA GLU A 262 4.67 -14.48 -7.38
C GLU A 262 3.83 -13.43 -6.64
N ASN A 263 4.03 -12.17 -7.02
CA ASN A 263 3.21 -11.06 -6.57
C ASN A 263 1.85 -11.02 -7.31
N TRP A 264 1.05 -10.01 -7.06
CA TRP A 264 -0.22 -9.79 -7.78
C TRP A 264 0.03 -9.62 -9.29
N ARG A 265 -0.75 -10.30 -10.13
CA ARG A 265 -0.47 -10.39 -11.57
C ARG A 265 -0.50 -9.03 -12.25
N SER A 266 -1.36 -8.12 -11.79
CA SER A 266 -1.43 -6.76 -12.34
C SER A 266 -0.19 -5.92 -12.06
N LEU A 267 0.56 -6.20 -11.00
CA LEU A 267 1.74 -5.39 -10.62
C LEU A 267 2.86 -5.51 -11.64
N TYR A 268 2.99 -6.66 -12.29
CA TYR A 268 3.93 -6.86 -13.41
C TYR A 268 3.55 -6.08 -14.67
N ARG A 269 2.36 -5.44 -14.70
CA ARG A 269 1.93 -4.54 -15.78
C ARG A 269 2.16 -3.07 -15.44
N LEU A 270 2.65 -2.77 -14.24
CA LEU A 270 3.02 -1.40 -13.88
C LEU A 270 4.27 -0.98 -14.68
N PRO A 271 4.47 0.33 -14.88
CA PRO A 271 5.72 0.86 -15.41
C PRO A 271 6.95 0.29 -14.68
N PRO A 272 8.04 -0.08 -15.37
CA PRO A 272 9.28 -0.60 -14.75
C PRO A 272 9.80 0.28 -13.62
N ARG A 273 9.71 1.61 -13.77
CA ARG A 273 10.06 2.56 -12.71
C ARG A 273 9.26 2.31 -11.43
N ARG A 274 7.96 2.07 -11.54
CA ARG A 274 7.10 1.80 -10.37
C ARG A 274 7.38 0.47 -9.72
N ILE A 275 7.61 -0.57 -10.53
CA ILE A 275 8.02 -1.87 -10.01
C ILE A 275 9.33 -1.70 -9.21
N ASN A 276 10.30 -0.97 -9.78
CA ASN A 276 11.57 -0.69 -9.11
C ASN A 276 11.39 0.16 -7.83
N ASP A 277 10.51 1.17 -7.84
CA ASP A 277 10.18 1.98 -6.66
C ASP A 277 9.62 1.08 -5.54
N LEU A 278 8.65 0.20 -5.84
CA LEU A 278 8.05 -0.72 -4.87
C LEU A 278 9.07 -1.72 -4.30
N ARG A 279 10.02 -2.19 -5.12
CA ARG A 279 11.07 -3.14 -4.71
C ARG A 279 12.16 -2.49 -3.86
N THR A 280 12.44 -1.21 -4.08
CA THR A 280 13.51 -0.49 -3.37
C THR A 280 13.01 0.34 -2.19
N THR A 281 11.71 0.65 -2.14
CA THR A 281 11.08 1.36 -1.02
C THR A 281 10.87 0.41 0.15
N MET A 282 11.71 0.54 1.17
CA MET A 282 11.61 -0.23 2.41
C MET A 282 10.46 0.27 3.30
N LEU A 283 9.71 -0.66 3.87
CA LEU A 283 8.64 -0.34 4.81
C LEU A 283 9.18 0.31 6.07
N GLY A 284 8.43 1.29 6.55
CA GLY A 284 8.79 2.12 7.70
C GLY A 284 7.58 2.95 8.14
N PRO A 285 7.69 3.70 9.24
CA PRO A 285 6.54 4.36 9.87
C PRO A 285 5.73 5.29 8.94
N LEU A 286 6.38 5.92 7.95
CA LEU A 286 5.72 6.79 6.97
C LEU A 286 4.76 6.05 6.03
N HIS A 287 4.87 4.71 5.95
CA HIS A 287 4.05 3.87 5.07
C HIS A 287 2.80 3.32 5.74
N ARG A 288 2.48 3.75 6.97
CA ARG A 288 1.32 3.26 7.73
C ARG A 288 -0.01 3.50 6.99
N ASP A 289 -0.23 4.72 6.49
CA ASP A 289 -1.48 5.07 5.79
C ASP A 289 -1.58 4.34 4.45
N TRP A 290 -0.46 4.16 3.76
CA TRP A 290 -0.40 3.31 2.56
C TRP A 290 -0.80 1.86 2.88
N LEU A 291 -0.26 1.27 3.95
CA LEU A 291 -0.63 -0.08 4.39
C LEU A 291 -2.10 -0.20 4.78
N ILE A 292 -2.70 0.83 5.38
CA ILE A 292 -4.14 0.85 5.70
C ILE A 292 -4.97 0.80 4.41
N ASN A 293 -4.59 1.59 3.40
CA ASN A 293 -5.31 1.68 2.12
C ASN A 293 -5.15 0.47 1.21
N VAL A 294 -4.09 -0.31 1.38
CA VAL A 294 -3.90 -1.61 0.71
C VAL A 294 -4.91 -2.62 1.29
N PRO A 295 -5.80 -3.23 0.50
CA PRO A 295 -6.72 -4.24 1.01
C PRO A 295 -5.96 -5.47 1.53
N LYS A 296 -6.30 -5.93 2.75
CA LYS A 296 -5.60 -7.04 3.41
C LYS A 296 -6.55 -8.14 3.87
N ALA A 297 -5.99 -9.33 4.09
CA ALA A 297 -6.68 -10.46 4.70
C ALA A 297 -6.02 -10.79 6.05
N ASP A 298 -6.82 -10.93 7.12
CA ASP A 298 -6.33 -11.35 8.45
C ASP A 298 -6.85 -12.75 8.77
N LEU A 299 -5.96 -13.75 8.69
CA LEU A 299 -6.34 -15.17 8.83
C LEU A 299 -6.24 -15.67 10.28
N HIS A 300 -5.60 -14.91 11.17
CA HIS A 300 -5.34 -15.33 12.53
C HIS A 300 -5.68 -14.21 13.50
N ARG A 301 -6.96 -14.15 13.88
CA ARG A 301 -7.50 -13.11 14.74
C ARG A 301 -8.51 -13.67 15.74
N HIS A 302 -8.14 -13.69 17.02
CA HIS A 302 -8.99 -14.21 18.09
C HIS A 302 -10.08 -13.21 18.46
N LEU A 303 -11.34 -13.62 18.31
CA LEU A 303 -12.52 -12.82 18.61
C LEU A 303 -12.43 -12.18 20.00
N GLY A 304 -12.02 -12.97 21.00
CA GLY A 304 -11.96 -12.55 22.40
C GLY A 304 -10.88 -11.52 22.71
N GLY A 305 -9.90 -11.33 21.82
CA GLY A 305 -8.78 -10.39 21.99
C GLY A 305 -8.78 -9.23 21.01
N CYS A 306 -9.89 -8.98 20.30
CA CYS A 306 -9.94 -7.96 19.24
C CYS A 306 -10.09 -6.52 19.74
N LEU A 307 -11.01 -6.29 20.67
CA LEU A 307 -11.50 -4.95 20.98
C LEU A 307 -10.50 -4.15 21.82
N ASN A 308 -10.34 -2.87 21.50
CA ASN A 308 -9.66 -1.91 22.38
C ASN A 308 -10.57 -1.50 23.56
N LEU A 309 -10.01 -0.83 24.57
CA LEU A 309 -10.75 -0.42 25.78
C LEU A 309 -12.01 0.40 25.51
N ALA A 310 -12.00 1.28 24.51
CA ALA A 310 -13.17 2.12 24.20
C ALA A 310 -14.33 1.26 23.67
N ALA A 311 -14.05 0.35 22.74
CA ALA A 311 -15.03 -0.60 22.23
C ALA A 311 -15.52 -1.56 23.33
N GLN A 312 -14.62 -2.04 24.21
CA GLN A 312 -14.99 -2.87 25.35
C GLN A 312 -15.99 -2.15 26.27
N ARG A 313 -15.80 -0.84 26.52
CA ARG A 313 -16.74 -0.02 27.32
C ARG A 313 -18.10 0.13 26.65
N THR A 314 -18.15 0.30 25.33
CA THR A 314 -19.42 0.32 24.59
C THR A 314 -20.20 -0.99 24.76
N VAL A 315 -19.51 -2.12 24.66
CA VAL A 315 -20.12 -3.44 24.89
C VAL A 315 -20.58 -3.59 26.34
N ALA A 316 -19.75 -3.18 27.30
CA ALA A 316 -20.08 -3.20 28.72
C ALA A 316 -21.32 -2.35 29.06
N ALA A 317 -21.45 -1.16 28.44
CA ALA A 317 -22.61 -0.30 28.61
C ALA A 317 -23.90 -1.00 28.14
N ALA A 318 -23.87 -1.67 26.99
CA ALA A 318 -25.03 -2.42 26.50
C ALA A 318 -25.44 -3.57 27.44
N ILE A 319 -24.47 -4.28 28.03
CA ILE A 319 -24.75 -5.27 29.09
C ILE A 319 -25.42 -4.56 30.28
N TRP A 320 -24.79 -3.50 30.78
CA TRP A 320 -25.25 -2.75 31.97
C TRP A 320 -26.68 -2.22 31.82
N GLU A 321 -27.01 -1.67 30.66
CA GLU A 321 -28.34 -1.15 30.33
C GLU A 321 -29.43 -2.24 30.35
N ASN A 322 -29.06 -3.48 30.06
CA ASN A 322 -29.97 -4.64 30.10
C ASN A 322 -30.09 -5.29 31.49
N LEU A 323 -29.31 -4.86 32.48
CA LEU A 323 -29.41 -5.38 33.84
C LEU A 323 -30.53 -4.70 34.64
N THR A 324 -31.20 -5.47 35.50
CA THR A 324 -32.12 -4.95 36.50
C THR A 324 -31.36 -4.17 37.59
N SER A 325 -32.06 -3.28 38.31
CA SER A 325 -31.46 -2.53 39.43
C SER A 325 -30.81 -3.43 40.47
N ARG A 326 -31.41 -4.59 40.75
CA ARG A 326 -30.88 -5.58 41.71
C ARG A 326 -29.58 -6.21 41.21
N GLU A 327 -29.52 -6.60 39.94
CA GLU A 327 -28.31 -7.19 39.36
C GLU A 327 -27.15 -6.18 39.33
N ARG A 328 -27.45 -4.91 39.03
CA ARG A 328 -26.47 -3.81 39.08
C ARG A 328 -25.89 -3.63 40.48
N GLU A 329 -26.75 -3.57 41.50
CA GLU A 329 -26.34 -3.43 42.90
C GLU A 329 -25.48 -4.62 43.36
N GLN A 330 -25.87 -5.84 43.02
CA GLN A 330 -25.12 -7.05 43.33
C GLN A 330 -23.74 -7.05 42.66
N ALA A 331 -23.67 -6.72 41.36
CA ALA A 331 -22.42 -6.69 40.61
C ALA A 331 -21.46 -5.62 41.14
N LEU A 332 -21.98 -4.43 41.48
CA LEU A 332 -21.20 -3.35 42.10
C LEU A 332 -20.64 -3.77 43.46
N THR A 333 -21.48 -4.34 44.30
CA THR A 333 -21.09 -4.82 45.64
C THR A 333 -19.98 -5.87 45.54
N HIS A 334 -20.11 -6.82 44.60
CA HIS A 334 -19.09 -7.85 44.36
C HIS A 334 -17.75 -7.24 43.93
N CYS A 335 -17.77 -6.26 43.03
CA CYS A 335 -16.54 -5.67 42.47
C CYS A 335 -15.94 -4.55 43.35
N GLN A 336 -16.64 -4.10 44.40
CA GLN A 336 -16.25 -2.94 45.21
C GLN A 336 -14.81 -3.04 45.75
N SER A 337 -14.41 -4.24 46.20
CA SER A 337 -13.08 -4.48 46.77
C SER A 337 -11.94 -4.34 45.74
N LEU A 338 -12.22 -4.56 44.45
CA LEU A 338 -11.28 -4.35 43.35
C LEU A 338 -11.27 -2.88 42.90
N LEU A 339 -12.45 -2.26 42.81
CA LEU A 339 -12.60 -0.86 42.40
C LEU A 339 -11.91 0.12 43.36
N GLN A 340 -11.78 -0.25 44.64
CA GLN A 340 -11.09 0.55 45.66
C GLN A 340 -9.55 0.41 45.63
N LYS A 341 -9.00 -0.47 44.80
CA LYS A 341 -7.55 -0.72 44.72
C LYS A 341 -6.97 -0.24 43.40
N ASP A 342 -5.77 0.31 43.45
CA ASP A 342 -4.99 0.63 42.24
C ASP A 342 -4.40 -0.64 41.61
N GLN A 343 -4.06 -1.64 42.44
CA GLN A 343 -3.52 -2.92 42.02
C GLN A 343 -4.47 -4.06 42.40
N TRP A 344 -4.86 -4.85 41.40
CA TRP A 344 -5.70 -6.02 41.56
C TRP A 344 -4.84 -7.26 41.83
N PRO A 345 -5.32 -8.19 42.67
CA PRO A 345 -4.62 -9.46 42.90
C PRO A 345 -4.50 -10.22 41.58
N TRP A 346 -3.48 -11.08 41.43
CA TRP A 346 -3.26 -11.79 40.16
C TRP A 346 -4.51 -12.54 39.69
N ASN A 347 -5.19 -13.21 40.62
CA ASN A 347 -6.38 -14.03 40.43
C ASN A 347 -7.71 -13.24 40.42
N TRP A 348 -7.68 -11.95 40.05
CA TRP A 348 -8.91 -11.17 39.88
C TRP A 348 -9.86 -11.75 38.81
N PRO A 349 -9.40 -12.40 37.71
CA PRO A 349 -10.32 -13.02 36.76
C PRO A 349 -11.17 -14.13 37.40
N GLU A 350 -10.56 -15.00 38.21
CA GLU A 350 -11.25 -16.04 38.96
C GLU A 350 -12.23 -15.45 39.97
N TYR A 351 -11.88 -14.31 40.57
CA TYR A 351 -12.79 -13.58 41.46
C TYR A 351 -14.05 -13.10 40.73
N LEU A 352 -13.94 -12.59 39.49
CA LEU A 352 -15.11 -12.21 38.69
C LEU A 352 -15.96 -13.43 38.29
N ALA A 353 -15.31 -14.56 38.02
CA ALA A 353 -15.95 -15.82 37.60
C ALA A 353 -16.60 -16.62 38.74
N SER A 354 -16.29 -16.32 40.00
CA SER A 354 -16.74 -17.07 41.19
C SER A 354 -18.27 -17.10 41.43
N HIS A 355 -19.06 -16.34 40.65
CA HIS A 355 -20.51 -16.23 40.77
C HIS A 355 -21.17 -16.29 39.38
N HIS A 356 -22.47 -16.63 39.32
CA HIS A 356 -23.24 -16.83 38.08
C HIS A 356 -23.47 -15.59 37.19
N ALA A 357 -22.64 -14.53 37.30
CA ALA A 357 -22.83 -13.23 36.65
C ALA A 357 -21.50 -12.62 36.13
N ARG A 358 -20.58 -13.46 35.62
CA ARG A 358 -19.24 -13.05 35.16
C ARG A 358 -19.26 -11.83 34.21
N SER A 359 -20.19 -11.79 33.26
CA SER A 359 -20.37 -10.66 32.34
C SER A 359 -20.79 -9.36 33.03
N HIS A 360 -21.60 -9.45 34.09
CA HIS A 360 -22.03 -8.27 34.86
C HIS A 360 -20.84 -7.67 35.60
N HIS A 361 -20.01 -8.53 36.21
CA HIS A 361 -18.80 -8.11 36.90
C HIS A 361 -17.79 -7.49 35.93
N ALA A 362 -17.57 -8.10 34.76
CA ALA A 362 -16.74 -7.52 33.72
C ALA A 362 -17.25 -6.14 33.26
N ALA A 363 -18.56 -6.01 33.05
CA ALA A 363 -19.18 -4.73 32.70
C ALA A 363 -18.95 -3.67 33.80
N VAL A 364 -19.08 -4.04 35.07
CA VAL A 364 -18.79 -3.15 36.20
C VAL A 364 -17.33 -2.69 36.18
N MET A 365 -16.39 -3.61 36.02
CA MET A 365 -14.97 -3.26 36.00
C MET A 365 -14.65 -2.29 34.84
N LEU A 366 -15.23 -2.48 33.66
CA LEU A 366 -15.00 -1.60 32.50
C LEU A 366 -15.62 -0.21 32.65
N LEU A 367 -16.79 -0.12 33.26
CA LEU A 367 -17.56 1.14 33.40
C LEU A 367 -17.14 1.96 34.62
N HIS A 368 -16.72 1.31 35.71
CA HIS A 368 -16.47 1.97 36.99
C HIS A 368 -14.98 2.05 37.37
N ALA A 369 -14.10 1.22 36.80
CA ALA A 369 -12.67 1.41 37.01
C ALA A 369 -12.15 2.58 36.17
N THR A 370 -11.20 3.32 36.73
CA THR A 370 -10.53 4.42 36.03
C THR A 370 -9.64 3.89 34.89
N ASP A 371 -9.36 4.74 33.90
CA ASP A 371 -8.42 4.40 32.81
C ASP A 371 -7.05 3.98 33.34
N GLN A 372 -6.60 4.61 34.43
CA GLN A 372 -5.34 4.27 35.09
C GLN A 372 -5.40 2.85 35.67
N GLN A 373 -6.47 2.50 36.42
CA GLN A 373 -6.64 1.16 36.95
C GLN A 373 -6.67 0.10 35.84
N LEU A 374 -7.41 0.34 34.76
CA LEU A 374 -7.49 -0.61 33.63
C LEU A 374 -6.12 -0.78 32.96
N ARG A 375 -5.44 0.32 32.61
CA ARG A 375 -4.10 0.27 31.99
C ARG A 375 -3.08 -0.44 32.88
N GLN A 376 -3.10 -0.12 34.17
CA GLN A 376 -2.18 -0.68 35.15
C GLN A 376 -2.37 -2.18 35.31
N ASN A 377 -3.62 -2.62 35.48
CA ASN A 377 -3.91 -4.01 35.83
C ASN A 377 -3.96 -4.96 34.64
N LEU A 378 -4.29 -4.47 33.44
CA LEU A 378 -4.38 -5.31 32.25
C LEU A 378 -3.03 -5.41 31.53
N TRP A 379 -2.34 -4.28 31.28
CA TRP A 379 -1.08 -4.27 30.52
C TRP A 379 0.17 -4.06 31.39
N GLN A 380 0.23 -3.00 32.21
CA GLN A 380 1.46 -2.66 32.95
C GLN A 380 1.87 -3.73 33.95
N ALA A 381 0.91 -4.47 34.52
CA ALA A 381 1.15 -5.61 35.41
C ALA A 381 1.99 -6.73 34.77
N THR A 382 2.20 -6.68 33.45
CA THR A 382 2.95 -7.68 32.67
C THR A 382 4.10 -7.04 31.87
N GLU A 383 4.42 -5.77 32.12
CA GLU A 383 5.52 -5.09 31.45
C GLU A 383 6.88 -5.43 32.10
N PRO A 384 7.98 -5.55 31.30
CA PRO A 384 8.00 -5.52 29.85
C PRO A 384 7.37 -6.78 29.24
N ARG A 385 6.44 -6.63 28.29
CA ARG A 385 5.81 -7.76 27.57
C ARG A 385 6.78 -8.34 26.53
N ILE A 386 7.78 -9.09 26.97
CA ILE A 386 8.83 -9.69 26.14
C ILE A 386 9.14 -11.09 26.66
N ALA A 387 9.01 -12.10 25.80
CA ALA A 387 9.23 -13.51 26.15
C ALA A 387 8.47 -13.92 27.43
N LEU A 388 7.20 -13.51 27.54
CA LEU A 388 6.38 -13.68 28.74
C LEU A 388 6.27 -15.15 29.17
N LYS A 389 6.25 -16.09 28.21
CA LYS A 389 6.18 -17.53 28.48
C LYS A 389 7.31 -17.98 29.40
N ASP A 390 8.53 -17.51 29.17
CA ASP A 390 9.74 -17.97 29.88
C ASP A 390 10.20 -17.00 30.98
N ARG A 391 9.95 -15.70 30.82
CA ARG A 391 10.48 -14.65 31.70
C ARG A 391 9.52 -14.19 32.78
N HIS A 392 8.21 -14.33 32.59
CA HIS A 392 7.22 -13.89 33.57
C HIS A 392 6.86 -15.04 34.52
N PRO A 393 6.74 -14.83 35.85
CA PRO A 393 6.41 -15.89 36.80
C PRO A 393 5.09 -16.63 36.55
N GLN A 394 4.20 -16.01 35.77
CA GLN A 394 2.88 -16.52 35.41
C GLN A 394 2.85 -17.14 34.00
N GLY A 395 4.00 -17.17 33.31
CA GLY A 395 4.17 -17.73 31.98
C GLY A 395 3.17 -17.16 30.97
N PHE A 396 2.60 -18.06 30.16
CA PHE A 396 1.63 -17.73 29.10
C PHE A 396 0.40 -16.96 29.61
N SER A 397 -0.07 -17.21 30.83
CA SER A 397 -1.23 -16.51 31.39
C SER A 397 -1.01 -15.00 31.55
N ALA A 398 0.25 -14.54 31.56
CA ALA A 398 0.57 -13.11 31.52
C ALA A 398 0.23 -12.46 30.17
N TYR A 399 0.34 -13.21 29.08
CA TYR A 399 -0.10 -12.73 27.78
C TYR A 399 -1.62 -12.59 27.74
N GLU A 400 -2.34 -13.62 28.21
CA GLU A 400 -3.82 -13.71 28.21
C GLU A 400 -4.51 -12.71 29.16
N ARG A 401 -3.78 -12.08 30.09
CA ARG A 401 -4.33 -11.26 31.18
C ARG A 401 -5.35 -10.19 30.74
N PRO A 402 -5.14 -9.39 29.67
CA PRO A 402 -6.15 -8.43 29.23
C PRO A 402 -7.41 -9.10 28.64
N GLY A 403 -7.28 -10.37 28.21
CA GLY A 403 -8.29 -11.19 27.53
C GLY A 403 -9.60 -11.37 28.30
N GLU A 404 -9.55 -11.27 29.63
CA GLU A 404 -10.70 -11.44 30.50
C GLU A 404 -11.77 -10.35 30.26
N LEU A 405 -11.36 -9.07 30.21
CA LEU A 405 -12.28 -7.94 29.97
C LEU A 405 -12.46 -7.62 28.48
N SER A 406 -11.64 -8.17 27.58
CA SER A 406 -11.76 -7.87 26.16
C SER A 406 -12.83 -8.68 25.44
N GLY A 407 -13.14 -9.90 25.90
CA GLY A 407 -14.14 -10.72 25.21
C GLY A 407 -14.74 -11.85 26.02
N SER A 408 -13.93 -12.74 26.59
CA SER A 408 -14.45 -14.02 27.11
C SER A 408 -15.48 -13.88 28.25
N ALA A 409 -15.41 -12.82 29.04
CA ALA A 409 -16.42 -12.49 30.04
C ALA A 409 -17.62 -11.73 29.45
N LEU A 410 -17.41 -10.82 28.49
CA LEU A 410 -18.48 -10.00 27.93
C LEU A 410 -19.43 -10.81 27.04
N LEU A 411 -18.86 -11.67 26.19
CA LEU A 411 -19.59 -12.44 25.19
C LEU A 411 -20.51 -13.51 25.78
N THR A 412 -20.44 -13.79 27.09
CA THR A 412 -21.41 -14.68 27.76
C THR A 412 -22.78 -14.04 27.95
N HIS A 413 -22.90 -12.71 27.78
CA HIS A 413 -24.19 -12.01 27.88
C HIS A 413 -24.76 -11.73 26.48
N PRO A 414 -26.03 -12.11 26.19
CA PRO A 414 -26.62 -11.90 24.86
C PRO A 414 -26.60 -10.44 24.37
N ALA A 415 -26.81 -9.48 25.28
CA ALA A 415 -26.78 -8.05 24.93
C ALA A 415 -25.41 -7.55 24.43
N ALA A 416 -24.33 -8.32 24.66
CA ALA A 416 -22.99 -7.98 24.18
C ALA A 416 -22.81 -8.28 22.68
N ILE A 417 -23.53 -9.27 22.13
CA ILE A 417 -23.23 -9.85 20.81
C ILE A 417 -23.29 -8.82 19.69
N LYS A 418 -24.38 -8.05 19.62
CA LYS A 418 -24.59 -7.03 18.57
C LYS A 418 -23.59 -5.86 18.64
N PRO A 419 -23.40 -5.17 19.77
CA PRO A 419 -22.39 -4.11 19.86
C PRO A 419 -20.97 -4.63 19.65
N TYR A 420 -20.68 -5.88 20.02
CA TYR A 420 -19.38 -6.49 19.74
C TYR A 420 -19.17 -6.70 18.24
N ALA A 421 -20.16 -7.25 17.53
CA ALA A 421 -20.10 -7.41 16.07
C ALA A 421 -19.94 -6.05 15.37
N GLN A 422 -20.67 -5.02 15.81
CA GLN A 422 -20.55 -3.66 15.31
C GLN A 422 -19.11 -3.14 15.47
N ALA A 423 -18.55 -3.22 16.68
CA ALA A 423 -17.19 -2.72 16.96
C ALA A 423 -16.11 -3.45 16.16
N ILE A 424 -16.26 -4.76 15.95
CA ILE A 424 -15.36 -5.53 15.08
C ILE A 424 -15.42 -5.02 13.64
N ILE A 425 -16.62 -4.83 13.09
CA ILE A 425 -16.79 -4.41 11.70
C ILE A 425 -16.25 -2.98 11.50
N GLU A 426 -16.50 -2.07 12.44
CA GLU A 426 -15.92 -0.71 12.42
C GLU A 426 -14.39 -0.76 12.41
N GLN A 427 -13.79 -1.61 13.24
CA GLN A 427 -12.35 -1.80 13.28
C GLN A 427 -11.80 -2.37 11.96
N VAL A 428 -12.46 -3.38 11.41
CA VAL A 428 -12.07 -4.07 10.16
C VAL A 428 -12.12 -3.10 8.97
N VAL A 429 -13.15 -2.26 8.90
CA VAL A 429 -13.27 -1.20 7.89
C VAL A 429 -12.17 -0.15 8.07
N ALA A 430 -11.94 0.32 9.30
CA ALA A 430 -10.91 1.32 9.60
C ALA A 430 -9.47 0.82 9.31
N GLU A 431 -9.23 -0.48 9.43
CA GLU A 431 -7.95 -1.12 9.12
C GLU A 431 -7.79 -1.48 7.62
N GLY A 432 -8.81 -1.25 6.79
CA GLY A 432 -8.81 -1.59 5.36
C GLY A 432 -8.72 -3.10 5.09
N LEU A 433 -9.33 -3.91 5.96
CA LEU A 433 -9.38 -5.35 5.80
C LEU A 433 -10.51 -5.74 4.86
N ALA A 434 -10.20 -6.48 3.80
CA ALA A 434 -11.20 -6.97 2.86
C ALA A 434 -11.74 -8.37 3.24
N TYR A 435 -10.96 -9.13 4.00
CA TYR A 435 -11.31 -10.48 4.44
C TYR A 435 -10.73 -10.77 5.83
N ILE A 436 -11.51 -11.38 6.72
CA ILE A 436 -11.00 -11.84 8.01
C ILE A 436 -11.57 -13.20 8.36
N GLU A 437 -10.76 -14.01 9.04
CA GLU A 437 -11.19 -15.23 9.73
C GLU A 437 -11.05 -15.00 11.24
N LEU A 438 -12.18 -14.70 11.88
CA LEU A 438 -12.25 -14.63 13.33
C LEU A 438 -12.16 -16.04 13.89
N ARG A 439 -11.37 -16.23 14.94
CA ARG A 439 -11.31 -17.50 15.66
C ARG A 439 -11.73 -17.36 17.10
N GLY A 440 -12.40 -18.36 17.66
CA GLY A 440 -12.83 -18.31 19.05
C GLY A 440 -13.39 -19.63 19.55
N SER A 441 -13.67 -19.71 20.85
CA SER A 441 -14.26 -20.88 21.50
C SER A 441 -15.70 -20.59 21.94
N PRO A 442 -16.71 -20.70 21.05
CA PRO A 442 -18.11 -20.41 21.33
C PRO A 442 -18.68 -21.12 22.56
N GLN A 443 -18.20 -22.32 22.86
CA GLN A 443 -18.56 -23.10 24.05
C GLN A 443 -18.23 -22.38 25.37
N LYS A 444 -17.32 -21.39 25.35
CA LYS A 444 -17.01 -20.53 26.51
C LYS A 444 -17.94 -19.32 26.63
N TYR A 445 -18.76 -19.04 25.62
CA TYR A 445 -19.65 -17.87 25.54
C TYR A 445 -21.11 -18.22 25.85
N GLY A 446 -21.37 -19.42 26.41
CA GLY A 446 -22.70 -19.95 26.67
C GLY A 446 -23.02 -21.15 25.79
N ASN A 447 -24.25 -21.24 25.27
CA ASN A 447 -24.59 -22.25 24.28
C ASN A 447 -23.89 -21.91 22.94
N GLY A 448 -22.84 -22.65 22.60
CA GLY A 448 -21.95 -22.31 21.49
C GLY A 448 -22.63 -22.21 20.13
N LEU A 449 -23.58 -23.10 19.80
CA LEU A 449 -24.33 -23.00 18.54
C LEU A 449 -25.23 -21.77 18.50
N ASN A 450 -25.96 -21.52 19.59
CA ASN A 450 -26.81 -20.34 19.69
C ASN A 450 -25.98 -19.05 19.61
N PHE A 451 -24.83 -19.00 20.29
CA PHE A 451 -23.89 -17.88 20.18
C PHE A 451 -23.49 -17.64 18.71
N LEU A 452 -23.05 -18.68 18.00
CA LEU A 452 -22.63 -18.56 16.60
C LEU A 452 -23.77 -18.07 15.71
N GLN A 453 -25.00 -18.55 15.90
CA GLN A 453 -26.18 -18.11 15.17
C GLN A 453 -26.48 -16.63 15.42
N CYS A 454 -26.54 -16.22 16.69
CA CYS A 454 -26.77 -14.82 17.06
C CYS A 454 -25.65 -13.90 16.56
N PHE A 455 -24.39 -14.33 16.65
CA PHE A 455 -23.25 -13.56 16.18
C PHE A 455 -23.22 -13.44 14.66
N HIS A 456 -23.50 -14.52 13.93
CA HIS A 456 -23.63 -14.49 12.47
C HIS A 456 -24.76 -13.55 12.02
N GLN A 457 -25.91 -13.59 12.69
CA GLN A 457 -27.01 -12.67 12.43
C GLN A 457 -26.58 -11.21 12.67
N ALA A 458 -25.94 -10.92 13.80
CA ALA A 458 -25.46 -9.59 14.13
C ALA A 458 -24.45 -9.07 13.09
N VAL A 459 -23.48 -9.90 12.69
CA VAL A 459 -22.52 -9.56 11.63
C VAL A 459 -23.24 -9.25 10.32
N THR A 460 -24.21 -10.08 9.92
CA THR A 460 -24.98 -9.89 8.69
C THR A 460 -25.80 -8.59 8.70
N GLU A 461 -26.47 -8.30 9.81
CA GLU A 461 -27.24 -7.05 9.98
C GLU A 461 -26.34 -5.82 9.81
N VAL A 462 -25.18 -5.81 10.48
CA VAL A 462 -24.24 -4.68 10.40
C VAL A 462 -23.64 -4.55 9.01
N LEU A 463 -23.19 -5.64 8.39
CA LEU A 463 -22.64 -5.60 7.02
C LEU A 463 -23.68 -5.14 5.99
N THR A 464 -24.95 -5.44 6.19
CA THR A 464 -26.04 -4.99 5.30
C THR A 464 -26.21 -3.47 5.36
N SER A 465 -25.91 -2.84 6.49
CA SER A 465 -25.98 -1.39 6.67
C SER A 465 -24.84 -0.62 6.01
N LEU A 466 -23.74 -1.30 5.66
CA LEU A 466 -22.60 -0.68 5.00
C LEU A 466 -22.83 -0.45 3.48
N PRO A 467 -22.18 0.54 2.86
CA PRO A 467 -22.12 0.68 1.40
C PRO A 467 -21.49 -0.56 0.75
N ASN A 468 -21.94 -0.93 -0.46
CA ASN A 468 -21.47 -2.15 -1.15
C ASN A 468 -19.97 -2.14 -1.52
N SER A 469 -19.36 -0.97 -1.69
CA SER A 469 -17.93 -0.80 -2.02
C SER A 469 -16.98 -1.28 -0.92
N ASP A 470 -17.45 -1.26 0.33
CA ASP A 470 -16.60 -1.29 1.53
C ASP A 470 -16.92 -2.48 2.45
N LYS A 471 -17.65 -3.49 1.96
CA LYS A 471 -18.06 -4.65 2.77
C LYS A 471 -16.90 -5.64 2.92
N PRO A 472 -16.33 -5.81 4.12
CA PRO A 472 -15.41 -6.90 4.37
C PRO A 472 -16.14 -8.24 4.38
N GLN A 473 -15.45 -9.30 3.99
CA GLN A 473 -15.91 -10.67 4.18
C GLN A 473 -15.43 -11.21 5.52
N ILE A 474 -16.37 -11.54 6.40
CA ILE A 474 -16.07 -12.06 7.75
C ILE A 474 -16.44 -13.54 7.78
N ARG A 475 -15.52 -14.36 8.30
CA ARG A 475 -15.66 -15.79 8.51
C ARG A 475 -15.28 -16.16 9.94
N PHE A 476 -15.64 -17.37 10.35
CA PHE A 476 -15.41 -17.87 11.69
C PHE A 476 -14.75 -19.26 11.69
N ILE A 477 -13.74 -19.41 12.54
CA ILE A 477 -13.04 -20.66 12.84
C ILE A 477 -13.31 -21.01 14.31
N ILE A 478 -13.74 -22.23 14.56
CA ILE A 478 -14.04 -22.69 15.91
C ILE A 478 -12.77 -23.27 16.53
N ILE A 479 -12.40 -22.82 17.72
CA ILE A 479 -11.23 -23.27 18.47
C ILE A 479 -11.62 -24.37 19.45
N VAL A 480 -10.95 -25.51 19.28
CA VAL A 480 -10.81 -26.58 20.26
C VAL A 480 -9.72 -26.16 21.27
N ASP A 481 -10.10 -25.94 22.53
CA ASP A 481 -9.14 -25.58 23.58
C ASP A 481 -8.40 -26.83 24.06
N ARG A 482 -7.11 -26.94 23.76
CA ARG A 482 -6.27 -28.10 24.12
C ARG A 482 -6.09 -28.31 25.62
N ARG A 483 -6.54 -27.37 26.46
CA ARG A 483 -6.57 -27.51 27.94
C ARG A 483 -7.79 -28.30 28.43
N ALA A 484 -8.81 -28.49 27.59
CA ALA A 484 -10.07 -29.12 27.97
C ALA A 484 -9.96 -30.67 28.05
N GLY A 485 -10.91 -31.28 28.76
CA GLY A 485 -11.01 -32.74 28.84
C GLY A 485 -11.45 -33.36 27.52
N LYS A 486 -11.15 -34.65 27.32
CA LYS A 486 -11.43 -35.38 26.06
C LYS A 486 -12.87 -35.23 25.57
N ASP A 487 -13.84 -35.31 26.48
CA ASP A 487 -15.26 -35.19 26.16
C ASP A 487 -15.62 -33.78 25.65
N ASP A 488 -15.03 -32.74 26.25
CA ASP A 488 -15.23 -31.34 25.81
C ASP A 488 -14.61 -31.09 24.44
N LEU A 489 -13.45 -31.69 24.15
CA LEU A 489 -12.83 -31.64 22.82
C LEU A 489 -13.76 -32.27 21.79
N GLN A 490 -14.27 -33.47 22.07
CA GLN A 490 -15.19 -34.18 21.19
C GLN A 490 -16.47 -33.37 20.95
N ASN A 491 -17.08 -32.82 22.01
CA ASN A 491 -18.26 -31.98 21.92
C ASN A 491 -18.01 -30.72 21.07
N THR A 492 -16.85 -30.09 21.21
CA THR A 492 -16.49 -28.90 20.42
C THR A 492 -16.31 -29.25 18.93
N ILE A 493 -15.70 -30.39 18.63
CA ILE A 493 -15.53 -30.86 17.24
C ILE A 493 -16.89 -31.19 16.61
N SER A 494 -17.77 -31.91 17.31
CA SER A 494 -19.13 -32.19 16.86
C SER A 494 -19.93 -30.89 16.64
N MET A 495 -19.82 -29.92 17.55
CA MET A 495 -20.42 -28.60 17.40
C MET A 495 -19.89 -27.88 16.15
N ALA A 496 -18.60 -27.96 15.85
CA ALA A 496 -18.03 -27.30 14.68
C ALA A 496 -18.55 -27.88 13.36
N ILE A 497 -18.65 -29.21 13.27
CA ILE A 497 -19.24 -29.91 12.12
C ILE A 497 -20.71 -29.50 11.96
N GLN A 498 -21.48 -29.49 13.05
CA GLN A 498 -22.88 -29.07 13.03
C GLN A 498 -22.99 -27.60 12.59
N ALA A 499 -22.18 -26.70 13.15
CA ALA A 499 -22.20 -25.29 12.82
C ALA A 499 -21.85 -25.04 11.34
N LYS A 500 -20.88 -25.79 10.79
CA LYS A 500 -20.54 -25.76 9.35
C LYS A 500 -21.73 -26.15 8.48
N GLN A 501 -22.48 -27.19 8.86
CA GLN A 501 -23.65 -27.62 8.09
C GLN A 501 -24.78 -26.57 8.10
N HIS A 502 -24.98 -25.88 9.22
CA HIS A 502 -26.04 -24.88 9.37
C HIS A 502 -25.67 -23.49 8.80
N MET A 503 -24.39 -23.13 8.85
CA MET A 503 -23.88 -21.81 8.43
C MET A 503 -22.63 -21.99 7.55
N PRO A 504 -22.74 -22.64 6.38
CA PRO A 504 -21.60 -23.09 5.58
C PRO A 504 -20.72 -21.95 5.06
N GLU A 505 -21.32 -20.79 4.82
CA GLU A 505 -20.60 -19.60 4.36
C GLU A 505 -19.91 -18.85 5.51
N PHE A 506 -20.35 -19.01 6.76
CA PHE A 506 -19.78 -18.28 7.90
C PHE A 506 -18.75 -19.10 8.66
N ILE A 507 -19.05 -20.36 8.96
CA ILE A 507 -18.13 -21.27 9.63
C ILE A 507 -17.23 -21.91 8.57
N VAL A 508 -15.93 -21.65 8.62
CA VAL A 508 -15.00 -22.05 7.54
C VAL A 508 -13.92 -23.02 7.97
N GLY A 509 -13.74 -23.24 9.27
CA GLY A 509 -12.73 -24.18 9.71
C GLY A 509 -12.75 -24.48 11.20
N LEU A 510 -11.81 -25.34 11.57
CA LEU A 510 -11.52 -25.76 12.93
C LEU A 510 -10.07 -25.38 13.27
N ASP A 511 -9.86 -24.99 14.53
CA ASP A 511 -8.54 -24.73 15.09
C ASP A 511 -8.33 -25.48 16.40
N MET A 512 -7.08 -25.68 16.79
CA MET A 512 -6.69 -26.11 18.12
C MET A 512 -5.68 -25.11 18.69
N ALA A 513 -6.04 -24.45 19.77
CA ALA A 513 -5.25 -23.39 20.40
C ALA A 513 -5.16 -23.57 21.92
N GLY A 514 -4.38 -22.71 22.58
CA GLY A 514 -4.04 -22.79 24.01
C GLY A 514 -2.60 -23.22 24.23
N ASP A 515 -2.22 -23.40 25.50
CA ASP A 515 -0.86 -23.79 25.92
C ASP A 515 -0.39 -25.06 25.20
N GLU A 516 0.56 -24.90 24.27
CA GLU A 516 1.01 -25.93 23.33
C GLU A 516 1.66 -27.14 24.03
N THR A 517 2.13 -26.97 25.27
CA THR A 517 2.65 -28.07 26.10
C THR A 517 1.57 -29.07 26.50
N ARG A 518 0.29 -28.67 26.44
CA ARG A 518 -0.85 -29.49 26.81
C ARG A 518 -1.45 -30.18 25.59
N CYS A 519 -1.74 -31.47 25.76
CA CYS A 519 -2.47 -32.31 24.80
C CYS A 519 -1.89 -32.29 23.37
N GLN A 520 -0.98 -33.22 23.10
CA GLN A 520 -0.26 -33.27 21.83
C GLN A 520 -1.17 -33.69 20.66
N PRO A 521 -0.95 -33.19 19.43
CA PRO A 521 -1.84 -33.45 18.29
C PRO A 521 -2.08 -34.95 17.99
N ASP A 522 -1.08 -35.80 18.20
CA ASP A 522 -1.18 -37.26 18.01
C ASP A 522 -2.15 -37.93 18.99
N GLN A 523 -2.30 -37.38 20.20
CA GLN A 523 -3.17 -37.93 21.25
C GLN A 523 -4.66 -37.67 20.97
N VAL A 524 -4.96 -36.65 20.16
CA VAL A 524 -6.32 -36.22 19.83
C VAL A 524 -6.69 -36.46 18.38
N ALA A 525 -5.80 -37.02 17.57
CA ALA A 525 -6.02 -37.24 16.14
C ALA A 525 -7.32 -38.02 15.86
N SER A 526 -7.63 -39.04 16.66
CA SER A 526 -8.87 -39.82 16.51
C SER A 526 -10.14 -39.00 16.79
N LEU A 527 -10.04 -37.93 17.59
CA LEU A 527 -11.18 -37.04 17.88
C LEU A 527 -11.46 -36.11 16.69
N PHE A 528 -10.45 -35.79 15.90
CA PHE A 528 -10.57 -34.96 14.71
C PHE A 528 -11.03 -35.73 13.48
N THR A 529 -11.02 -37.07 13.50
CA THR A 529 -11.48 -37.91 12.37
C THR A 529 -12.84 -37.48 11.81
N PRO A 530 -13.88 -37.20 12.61
CA PRO A 530 -15.16 -36.72 12.08
C PRO A 530 -15.07 -35.37 11.35
N ALA A 531 -14.14 -34.49 11.74
CA ALA A 531 -13.92 -33.21 11.04
C ALA A 531 -13.25 -33.43 9.68
N PHE A 532 -12.33 -34.39 9.59
CA PHE A 532 -11.72 -34.79 8.31
C PHE A 532 -12.77 -35.42 7.38
N GLU A 533 -13.62 -36.31 7.89
CA GLU A 533 -14.72 -36.93 7.14
C GLU A 533 -15.73 -35.89 6.64
N ALA A 534 -15.92 -34.80 7.39
CA ALA A 534 -16.73 -33.66 7.00
C ALA A 534 -16.02 -32.68 6.04
N CYS A 535 -14.76 -32.95 5.65
CA CYS A 535 -13.92 -32.10 4.82
C CYS A 535 -13.82 -30.65 5.34
N LEU A 536 -13.81 -30.48 6.67
CA LEU A 536 -13.69 -29.16 7.29
C LEU A 536 -12.22 -28.71 7.20
N PRO A 537 -11.92 -27.49 6.68
CA PRO A 537 -10.57 -26.94 6.71
C PRO A 537 -10.02 -26.78 8.12
N ILE A 538 -8.72 -27.01 8.29
CA ILE A 538 -8.07 -27.06 9.60
C ILE A 538 -6.86 -26.14 9.63
N THR A 539 -6.80 -25.27 10.63
CA THR A 539 -5.56 -24.59 11.04
C THR A 539 -5.20 -25.08 12.45
N ILE A 540 -3.93 -25.10 12.84
CA ILE A 540 -3.53 -25.53 14.18
C ILE A 540 -2.44 -24.59 14.69
N HIS A 541 -2.57 -24.07 15.90
CA HIS A 541 -1.45 -23.40 16.58
C HIS A 541 -0.35 -24.43 16.86
N ALA A 542 0.83 -24.26 16.27
CA ALA A 542 1.95 -25.16 16.49
C ALA A 542 3.29 -24.46 16.25
N GLY A 543 4.30 -24.86 17.01
CA GLY A 543 5.65 -24.30 16.95
C GLY A 543 5.70 -22.82 17.30
N GLU A 544 4.84 -22.35 18.20
CA GLU A 544 4.92 -20.97 18.69
C GLU A 544 6.11 -20.86 19.66
N GLY A 545 6.14 -21.74 20.66
CA GLY A 545 7.26 -21.86 21.59
C GLY A 545 7.68 -23.30 21.85
N GLU A 546 7.18 -24.25 21.05
CA GLU A 546 7.54 -25.67 21.12
C GLU A 546 8.36 -26.10 19.89
N ALA A 547 8.98 -27.28 20.00
CA ALA A 547 9.83 -27.82 18.94
C ALA A 547 9.07 -28.06 17.62
N ALA A 548 9.81 -28.07 16.50
CA ALA A 548 9.29 -28.34 15.16
C ALA A 548 8.52 -29.67 15.01
N ASP A 549 8.74 -30.62 15.93
CA ASP A 549 7.96 -31.86 16.02
C ASP A 549 6.45 -31.59 16.21
N SER A 550 6.09 -30.55 16.97
CA SER A 550 4.68 -30.15 17.13
C SER A 550 4.07 -29.69 15.81
N ILE A 551 4.82 -28.92 15.01
CA ILE A 551 4.41 -28.50 13.65
C ILE A 551 4.20 -29.72 12.76
N TRP A 552 5.12 -30.70 12.82
CA TRP A 552 5.00 -31.95 12.08
C TRP A 552 3.71 -32.70 12.47
N LYS A 553 3.45 -32.87 13.77
CA LYS A 553 2.25 -33.57 14.26
C LYS A 553 0.97 -32.83 13.87
N ALA A 554 0.95 -31.51 13.95
CA ALA A 554 -0.19 -30.71 13.49
C ALA A 554 -0.48 -30.94 12.00
N ALA A 555 0.54 -30.93 11.15
CA ALA A 555 0.39 -31.15 9.72
C ALA A 555 -0.02 -32.58 9.35
N TYR A 556 0.53 -33.61 10.02
CA TYR A 556 0.39 -35.01 9.59
C TYR A 556 -0.57 -35.85 10.42
N HIS A 557 -0.84 -35.50 11.67
CA HIS A 557 -1.84 -36.18 12.51
C HIS A 557 -3.16 -35.43 12.55
N LEU A 558 -3.14 -34.10 12.46
CA LEU A 558 -4.34 -33.27 12.41
C LEU A 558 -4.67 -32.73 11.02
N HIS A 559 -3.90 -33.12 10.00
CA HIS A 559 -4.13 -32.72 8.61
C HIS A 559 -4.29 -31.20 8.42
N ALA A 560 -3.53 -30.41 9.18
CA ALA A 560 -3.64 -28.96 9.13
C ALA A 560 -3.31 -28.40 7.72
N ASP A 561 -4.22 -27.60 7.18
CA ASP A 561 -4.07 -26.85 5.93
C ASP A 561 -3.21 -25.60 6.11
N ARG A 562 -3.17 -25.06 7.33
CA ARG A 562 -2.33 -23.93 7.75
C ARG A 562 -1.82 -24.14 9.18
N ILE A 563 -0.73 -23.47 9.52
CA ILE A 563 -0.17 -23.50 10.88
C ILE A 563 -0.19 -22.09 11.47
N GLY A 564 -0.82 -21.96 12.64
CA GLY A 564 -0.70 -20.78 13.50
C GLY A 564 0.74 -20.67 14.01
N HIS A 565 1.41 -19.55 13.70
CA HIS A 565 2.82 -19.28 14.01
C HIS A 565 3.82 -20.15 13.24
N GLY A 566 4.20 -21.33 13.74
CA GLY A 566 5.23 -22.17 13.10
C GLY A 566 6.65 -21.60 13.12
N LEU A 567 7.00 -20.85 14.18
CA LEU A 567 8.27 -20.15 14.33
C LEU A 567 9.49 -21.08 14.34
N THR A 568 9.33 -22.30 14.87
CA THR A 568 10.41 -23.29 15.01
C THR A 568 10.59 -24.19 13.78
N ILE A 569 9.84 -23.98 12.69
CA ILE A 569 9.93 -24.85 11.49
C ILE A 569 11.34 -24.92 10.89
N ASN A 570 12.15 -23.87 11.07
CA ASN A 570 13.51 -23.82 10.55
C ASN A 570 14.45 -24.83 11.23
N ASP A 571 14.10 -25.32 12.42
CA ASP A 571 14.84 -26.37 13.12
C ASP A 571 14.70 -27.74 12.43
N ASN A 572 13.76 -27.87 11.48
CA ASN A 572 13.59 -29.05 10.64
C ASN A 572 13.55 -28.67 9.14
N PRO A 573 14.72 -28.61 8.47
CA PRO A 573 14.80 -28.20 7.06
C PRO A 573 13.98 -29.06 6.08
N ASN A 574 13.85 -30.36 6.35
CA ASN A 574 13.05 -31.27 5.52
C ASN A 574 11.54 -30.95 5.65
N LEU A 575 11.09 -30.61 6.86
CA LEU A 575 9.71 -30.18 7.08
C LEU A 575 9.43 -28.84 6.39
N ALA A 576 10.33 -27.87 6.53
CA ALA A 576 10.23 -26.58 5.84
C ALA A 576 10.14 -26.77 4.31
N GLN A 577 11.04 -27.57 3.72
CA GLN A 577 10.95 -27.90 2.29
C GLN A 577 9.59 -28.51 1.94
N ARG A 578 9.09 -29.44 2.75
CA ARG A 578 7.81 -30.09 2.50
C ARG A 578 6.62 -29.14 2.60
N PHE A 579 6.67 -28.15 3.49
CA PHE A 579 5.66 -27.10 3.61
C PHE A 579 5.63 -26.20 2.38
N ARG A 580 6.79 -25.78 1.88
CA ARG A 580 6.89 -25.07 0.59
C ARG A 580 6.28 -25.89 -0.53
N ASP A 581 6.73 -27.13 -0.70
CA ASP A 581 6.34 -27.97 -1.84
C ASP A 581 4.84 -28.36 -1.81
N ARG A 582 4.21 -28.36 -0.61
CA ARG A 582 2.77 -28.60 -0.41
C ARG A 582 1.94 -27.33 -0.27
N ASN A 583 2.57 -26.17 -0.31
CA ASN A 583 1.94 -24.88 -0.09
C ASN A 583 1.16 -24.79 1.25
N ILE A 584 1.75 -25.24 2.36
CA ILE A 584 1.16 -25.16 3.71
C ILE A 584 1.60 -23.84 4.35
N CYS A 585 0.65 -22.94 4.57
CA CYS A 585 0.92 -21.57 4.99
C CYS A 585 1.14 -21.40 6.49
N LEU A 586 2.08 -20.53 6.86
CA LEU A 586 2.32 -20.08 8.24
C LEU A 586 1.62 -18.73 8.51
N GLU A 587 0.92 -18.64 9.63
CA GLU A 587 0.23 -17.43 10.10
C GLU A 587 1.10 -16.74 11.17
N LEU A 588 1.99 -15.84 10.76
CA LEU A 588 2.94 -15.18 11.65
C LEU A 588 2.34 -13.93 12.31
N CYS A 589 2.60 -13.74 13.61
CA CYS A 589 1.99 -12.67 14.41
C CYS A 589 3.07 -11.86 15.13
N PRO A 590 3.81 -10.98 14.43
CA PRO A 590 5.04 -10.33 14.92
C PRO A 590 4.99 -9.78 16.35
N SER A 591 3.96 -9.02 16.71
CA SER A 591 3.85 -8.44 18.06
C SER A 591 3.61 -9.51 19.11
N SER A 592 2.66 -10.42 18.87
CA SER A 592 2.37 -11.56 19.77
C SER A 592 3.61 -12.45 19.94
N ASN A 593 4.30 -12.77 18.85
CA ASN A 593 5.51 -13.59 18.88
C ASN A 593 6.65 -12.93 19.69
N ARG A 594 6.82 -11.60 19.62
CA ARG A 594 7.76 -10.88 20.51
C ARG A 594 7.30 -10.94 21.97
N GLU A 595 6.02 -10.76 22.23
CA GLU A 595 5.46 -10.73 23.59
C GLU A 595 5.52 -12.10 24.28
N VAL A 596 5.16 -13.17 23.57
CA VAL A 596 5.05 -14.53 24.10
C VAL A 596 6.40 -15.24 24.10
N VAL A 597 7.07 -15.29 22.95
CA VAL A 597 8.28 -16.12 22.71
C VAL A 597 9.55 -15.32 22.91
N GLY A 598 9.58 -14.10 22.37
CA GLY A 598 10.73 -13.20 22.50
C GLY A 598 11.65 -13.20 21.29
N PHE A 599 11.60 -12.13 20.52
CA PHE A 599 12.51 -11.85 19.42
C PHE A 599 13.10 -10.45 19.55
N TYR A 600 14.23 -10.23 18.91
CA TYR A 600 14.85 -8.92 18.81
C TYR A 600 13.91 -7.93 18.10
N ASP A 601 13.61 -6.82 18.76
CA ASP A 601 12.90 -5.68 18.19
C ASP A 601 13.63 -4.40 18.63
N PRO A 602 14.25 -3.64 17.71
CA PRO A 602 15.04 -2.47 18.05
C PRO A 602 14.23 -1.36 18.76
N LYS A 603 12.90 -1.35 18.67
CA LYS A 603 12.03 -0.45 19.45
C LYS A 603 12.09 -0.73 20.95
N TYR A 604 12.42 -1.95 21.36
CA TYR A 604 12.40 -2.40 22.74
C TYR A 604 13.82 -2.80 23.19
N PRO A 605 14.58 -1.91 23.85
CA PRO A 605 15.97 -2.17 24.23
C PRO A 605 16.18 -3.46 25.04
N LYS A 606 15.18 -3.88 25.82
CA LYS A 606 15.19 -5.12 26.61
C LYS A 606 15.16 -6.41 25.77
N THR A 607 14.94 -6.31 24.46
CA THR A 607 15.05 -7.43 23.52
C THR A 607 16.48 -7.64 23.01
N LYS A 608 17.43 -6.75 23.34
CA LYS A 608 18.83 -6.91 22.92
C LYS A 608 19.38 -8.26 23.38
N GLY A 609 19.94 -9.02 22.45
CA GLY A 609 20.46 -10.37 22.69
C GLY A 609 19.44 -11.50 22.53
N LEU A 610 18.16 -11.19 22.24
CA LEU A 610 17.20 -12.19 21.78
C LEU A 610 17.47 -12.60 20.32
N PRO A 611 16.98 -13.76 19.88
CA PRO A 611 17.09 -14.19 18.49
C PRO A 611 16.44 -13.22 17.51
N ASN A 612 16.94 -13.16 16.28
CA ASN A 612 16.30 -12.41 15.20
C ASN A 612 14.96 -13.06 14.83
N TYR A 613 14.00 -12.23 14.39
CA TYR A 613 12.70 -12.72 13.95
C TYR A 613 12.84 -13.57 12.66
N PRO A 614 12.25 -14.78 12.58
CA PRO A 614 12.57 -15.74 11.52
C PRO A 614 11.93 -15.41 10.16
N LEU A 615 11.14 -14.33 10.05
CA LEU A 615 10.37 -14.00 8.84
C LEU A 615 11.18 -14.02 7.55
N LEU A 616 12.32 -13.31 7.46
CA LEU A 616 13.08 -13.23 6.22
C LEU A 616 13.75 -14.55 5.82
N PRO A 617 14.40 -15.30 6.74
CA PRO A 617 14.86 -16.65 6.43
C PRO A 617 13.75 -17.57 5.91
N LEU A 618 12.55 -17.51 6.49
CA LEU A 618 11.41 -18.32 6.04
C LEU A 618 10.89 -17.87 4.66
N TRP A 619 10.79 -16.56 4.43
CA TRP A 619 10.26 -15.96 3.20
C TRP A 619 11.24 -16.03 2.00
N ARG A 620 12.47 -15.56 2.19
CA ARG A 620 13.46 -15.41 1.11
C ARG A 620 14.26 -16.70 0.88
N ASP A 621 14.81 -17.26 1.95
CA ASP A 621 15.76 -18.38 1.82
C ASP A 621 15.03 -19.71 1.64
N LYS A 622 13.90 -19.90 2.31
CA LYS A 622 13.09 -21.12 2.24
C LYS A 622 11.93 -21.03 1.25
N GLY A 623 11.47 -19.83 0.89
CA GLY A 623 10.30 -19.65 0.02
C GLY A 623 9.03 -20.25 0.60
N LEU A 624 8.87 -20.20 1.93
CA LEU A 624 7.68 -20.73 2.60
C LEU A 624 6.49 -19.79 2.39
N PRO A 625 5.30 -20.33 2.04
CA PRO A 625 4.09 -19.52 2.07
C PRO A 625 3.82 -19.07 3.51
N LEU A 626 3.69 -17.77 3.71
CA LEU A 626 3.36 -17.18 5.00
C LEU A 626 2.58 -15.89 4.82
N THR A 627 1.74 -15.57 5.80
CA THR A 627 1.06 -14.28 5.92
C THR A 627 1.31 -13.70 7.30
N LEU A 628 1.30 -12.38 7.40
CA LEU A 628 1.25 -11.69 8.69
C LEU A 628 -0.20 -11.56 9.16
N CYS A 629 -0.44 -11.71 10.45
CA CYS A 629 -1.73 -11.66 11.11
C CYS A 629 -1.65 -10.94 12.46
N THR A 630 -2.79 -10.56 13.03
CA THR A 630 -2.83 -9.75 14.28
C THR A 630 -2.82 -10.55 15.58
N ASP A 631 -3.22 -11.81 15.54
CA ASP A 631 -3.49 -12.66 16.70
C ASP A 631 -4.56 -12.05 17.63
N ASN A 632 -4.15 -11.23 18.60
CA ASN A 632 -5.04 -10.55 19.54
C ASN A 632 -4.82 -9.03 19.49
N PRO A 633 -5.42 -8.30 18.53
CA PRO A 633 -5.08 -6.89 18.29
C PRO A 633 -5.39 -5.95 19.46
N GLY A 634 -6.40 -6.26 20.27
CA GLY A 634 -6.72 -5.55 21.52
C GLY A 634 -5.73 -5.84 22.65
N ILE A 635 -5.19 -7.07 22.74
CA ILE A 635 -4.19 -7.45 23.75
C ILE A 635 -2.81 -6.89 23.39
N SER A 636 -2.34 -7.14 22.17
CA SER A 636 -1.04 -6.67 21.67
C SER A 636 -1.05 -5.20 21.24
N THR A 637 -2.20 -4.53 21.32
CA THR A 637 -2.40 -3.11 20.94
C THR A 637 -1.87 -2.78 19.54
N THR A 638 -2.30 -3.59 18.56
CA THR A 638 -1.80 -3.53 17.18
C THR A 638 -2.96 -3.53 16.17
N THR A 639 -2.63 -3.28 14.91
CA THR A 639 -3.50 -3.45 13.73
C THR A 639 -2.73 -4.26 12.69
N LEU A 640 -3.40 -4.78 11.66
CA LEU A 640 -2.66 -5.54 10.65
C LEU A 640 -1.60 -4.69 9.94
N ALA A 641 -1.86 -3.40 9.69
CA ALA A 641 -0.86 -2.49 9.15
C ALA A 641 0.36 -2.34 10.11
N ASP A 642 0.10 -2.23 11.41
CA ASP A 642 1.15 -2.13 12.43
C ASP A 642 1.97 -3.43 12.58
N GLU A 643 1.39 -4.60 12.27
CA GLU A 643 2.12 -5.88 12.22
C GLU A 643 3.12 -5.90 11.06
N TYR A 644 2.78 -5.38 9.88
CA TYR A 644 3.74 -5.24 8.76
C TYR A 644 4.88 -4.28 9.12
N LEU A 645 4.58 -3.16 9.78
CA LEU A 645 5.61 -2.23 10.25
C LEU A 645 6.47 -2.83 11.36
N THR A 646 5.89 -3.66 12.22
CA THR A 646 6.60 -4.38 13.27
C THR A 646 7.50 -5.45 12.68
N ALA A 647 7.02 -6.24 11.73
CA ALA A 647 7.82 -7.19 10.97
C ALA A 647 9.01 -6.51 10.26
N ALA A 648 8.77 -5.39 9.57
CA ALA A 648 9.83 -4.64 8.90
C ALA A 648 10.89 -4.17 9.90
N ARG A 649 10.46 -3.63 11.04
CA ARG A 649 11.37 -3.18 12.11
C ARG A 649 12.18 -4.32 12.74
N MET A 650 11.53 -5.46 13.01
CA MET A 650 12.17 -6.66 13.58
C MET A 650 13.13 -7.36 12.62
N THR A 651 13.07 -7.00 11.33
CA THR A 651 13.94 -7.49 10.26
C THR A 651 14.84 -6.38 9.72
N ASN A 652 15.22 -5.43 10.58
CA ASN A 652 16.15 -4.33 10.27
C ASN A 652 15.75 -3.43 9.08
N GLY A 653 14.45 -3.33 8.79
CA GLY A 653 13.93 -2.50 7.71
C GLY A 653 14.11 -3.14 6.32
N GLU A 654 14.35 -4.45 6.24
CA GLU A 654 14.65 -5.12 4.98
C GLU A 654 13.41 -5.59 4.22
N ILE A 655 12.18 -5.26 4.64
CA ILE A 655 10.94 -5.59 3.92
C ILE A 655 10.58 -4.44 2.99
N SER A 656 10.60 -4.68 1.68
CA SER A 656 10.14 -3.71 0.68
C SER A 656 8.60 -3.64 0.58
N GLN A 657 8.05 -2.59 -0.04
CA GLN A 657 6.62 -2.55 -0.38
C GLN A 657 6.22 -3.73 -1.28
N TRP A 658 7.12 -4.16 -2.18
CA TRP A 658 6.91 -5.33 -3.03
C TRP A 658 6.80 -6.62 -2.22
N ASP A 659 7.70 -6.86 -1.27
CA ASP A 659 7.65 -8.00 -0.35
C ASP A 659 6.33 -8.01 0.44
N ALA A 660 5.93 -6.84 0.95
CA ALA A 660 4.70 -6.70 1.71
C ALA A 660 3.46 -7.04 0.88
N LEU A 661 3.37 -6.55 -0.37
CA LEU A 661 2.25 -6.89 -1.27
C LEU A 661 2.18 -8.39 -1.56
N ALA A 662 3.33 -9.06 -1.71
CA ALA A 662 3.39 -10.50 -1.92
C ALA A 662 2.96 -11.28 -0.67
N MET A 663 3.38 -10.87 0.54
CA MET A 663 2.91 -11.47 1.80
C MET A 663 1.40 -11.22 2.01
N ILE A 664 0.89 -10.03 1.67
CA ILE A 664 -0.55 -9.71 1.74
C ILE A 664 -1.35 -10.64 0.82
N LYS A 665 -0.84 -10.92 -0.38
CA LYS A 665 -1.45 -11.89 -1.31
C LYS A 665 -1.59 -13.28 -0.68
N GLN A 666 -0.61 -13.72 0.12
CA GLN A 666 -0.67 -15.03 0.77
C GLN A 666 -1.88 -15.15 1.70
N GLY A 667 -2.28 -14.09 2.40
CA GLY A 667 -3.50 -14.05 3.20
C GLY A 667 -4.75 -14.39 2.37
N PHE A 668 -4.85 -13.90 1.14
CA PHE A 668 -5.97 -14.22 0.25
C PHE A 668 -5.86 -15.61 -0.39
N VAL A 669 -4.65 -16.01 -0.79
CA VAL A 669 -4.37 -17.35 -1.37
C VAL A 669 -4.71 -18.46 -0.38
N HIS A 670 -4.44 -18.24 0.90
CA HIS A 670 -4.64 -19.24 1.95
C HIS A 670 -5.94 -19.08 2.73
N ALA A 671 -6.79 -18.11 2.40
CA ALA A 671 -8.13 -17.99 2.98
C ALA A 671 -8.94 -19.29 2.83
N PHE A 672 -9.70 -19.66 3.87
CA PHE A 672 -10.68 -20.74 3.85
C PHE A 672 -11.95 -20.25 3.15
N LEU A 673 -11.85 -20.24 1.82
CA LEU A 673 -12.91 -19.94 0.88
C LEU A 673 -12.97 -21.03 -0.18
N PRO A 674 -14.17 -21.34 -0.71
CA PRO A 674 -14.29 -22.10 -1.94
C PRO A 674 -13.41 -21.50 -3.04
N ALA A 675 -12.82 -22.35 -3.88
CA ALA A 675 -11.85 -21.92 -4.88
C ALA A 675 -12.38 -20.80 -5.79
N GLN A 676 -13.65 -20.87 -6.19
CA GLN A 676 -14.29 -19.86 -7.05
C GLN A 676 -14.44 -18.50 -6.34
N ASP A 677 -14.83 -18.49 -5.06
CA ASP A 677 -14.98 -17.26 -4.29
C ASP A 677 -13.63 -16.62 -3.97
N LYS A 678 -12.63 -17.46 -3.67
CA LYS A 678 -11.23 -17.03 -3.51
C LYS A 678 -10.69 -16.39 -4.78
N GLU A 679 -10.91 -17.00 -5.94
CA GLU A 679 -10.46 -16.44 -7.22
C GLU A 679 -11.17 -15.11 -7.53
N ARG A 680 -12.48 -15.02 -7.27
CA ARG A 680 -13.23 -13.77 -7.43
C ARG A 680 -12.69 -12.67 -6.51
N LEU A 681 -12.42 -13.01 -5.25
CA LEU A 681 -11.84 -12.07 -4.28
C LEU A 681 -10.45 -11.61 -4.72
N LEU A 682 -9.55 -12.53 -5.08
CA LEU A 682 -8.22 -12.20 -5.59
C LEU A 682 -8.27 -11.27 -6.81
N LYS A 683 -9.13 -11.55 -7.79
CA LYS A 683 -9.28 -10.69 -8.99
C LYS A 683 -9.78 -9.29 -8.63
N ASN A 684 -10.72 -9.18 -7.70
CA ASN A 684 -11.22 -7.88 -7.23
C ASN A 684 -10.12 -7.08 -6.54
N ILE A 685 -9.37 -7.70 -5.62
CA ILE A 685 -8.27 -7.04 -4.91
C ILE A 685 -7.13 -6.67 -5.88
N ASP A 686 -6.77 -7.55 -6.80
CA ASP A 686 -5.75 -7.30 -7.83
C ASP A 686 -6.10 -6.06 -8.67
N ALA A 687 -7.35 -5.96 -9.12
CA ALA A 687 -7.82 -4.80 -9.87
C ALA A 687 -7.80 -3.49 -9.05
N LYS A 688 -8.24 -3.54 -7.78
CA LYS A 688 -8.20 -2.39 -6.87
C LYS A 688 -6.77 -1.90 -6.63
N LEU A 689 -5.85 -2.82 -6.35
CA LEU A 689 -4.43 -2.52 -6.13
C LEU A 689 -3.79 -1.89 -7.37
N TYR A 690 -4.07 -2.45 -8.55
CA TYR A 690 -3.55 -1.91 -9.80
C TYR A 690 -3.96 -0.46 -10.02
N CYS A 691 -5.26 -0.14 -9.87
CA CYS A 691 -5.74 1.23 -10.02
C CYS A 691 -5.09 2.17 -9.00
N GLN A 692 -5.04 1.79 -7.72
CA GLN A 692 -4.43 2.61 -6.67
C GLN A 692 -2.95 2.93 -6.93
N LEU A 693 -2.17 1.94 -7.40
CA LEU A 693 -0.75 2.11 -7.65
C LEU A 693 -0.45 2.80 -8.98
N LEU A 694 -1.36 2.70 -9.95
CA LEU A 694 -1.28 3.43 -11.22
C LEU A 694 -1.65 4.90 -11.06
N GLU A 695 -2.71 5.23 -10.31
CA GLU A 695 -3.18 6.62 -10.09
C GLU A 695 -2.21 7.46 -9.24
N ALA A 696 -1.32 6.82 -8.50
CA ALA A 696 -0.28 7.52 -7.74
C ALA A 696 0.83 8.13 -8.64
N LEU A 697 0.84 7.83 -9.95
CA LEU A 697 1.76 8.35 -10.97
C LEU A 697 1.30 9.72 -11.49
#